data_AF-A0A7V6HFM0-F1
#
_entry.id   AF-A0A7V6HFM0-F1
#
_cell.length_a   1.000
_cell.length_b   1.000
_cell.length_c   1.000
_cell.angle_alpha   90.00
_cell.angle_beta   90.00
_cell.angle_gamma   90.00
#
_symmetry.space_group_name_H-M   'P 1'
#
loop_
_entity.id
_entity.type
_entity.pdbx_description
1 polymer ?
#
loop_
_entity_poly.entity_id
_entity_poly.type
_entity_poly.pdbx_seq_one_letter_code
_entity_poly.pdbx_strand_id
1 'polypeptide(L)'
;MRVFIILCGVLGAVLAPEWVAAETATTFPNSKASIRWRFDADAADVVNVKGRLAKAVPLYPETPLRFAPGLFGRALDVAFGRSAVETAHDEGLDLTDDFSVECVVCLRELRHFRTVIMKGVRTCQPERINYTLSFRDGKPEFKFKDRQGDWLVFSGTRPVESGQWVWVRFSVKDGKVRLWLNGQPEKLSASDIRGSEKTLVANTAPLLIGSGITFASDSRSAVFDGLIDHITVYDGALDEPEPAEKEAFAQRLAAYQRVGVQEEWLCRELEQKLQEHCSGKLDEWQTAQVKEIRSALRRGADETWQAFRVRLSALDTRIAALAADIHYCRLADADGGPCPVVMGTAERWFKEPCFFKAIGTERKRRVDIEAARGEYEGFQVALLAPARHGFENIGVEVEELKGSDGAVIPATNIEWGWIRDITTEWPDIPVPFVGPIPDAIMEGERSFDVAPGSFMPVYFRVGVDRDAKPGVYEGGVVFVSGGQRVRVPVTLKVRNFTLPVRASLKMAFSFFEGNYRKWYKHSSLTEEQQRYLYEFLLKYRISPNNIYDGSETYPARRFLEQYHDQINFFTYGGVPSAKKPLPEATLKARVERAVKVHEWVKEKGLQEAGYVYLYDELGFFSDPLDAARQVMGALHKAMPDAKFMQTSFPDPRFETLFNVWCPLFEQFSIADRRAKLEEKRREGHDIWWYAADNPSKPYPNFFLDHPVFDCRIIATLSWMYKVDGVLYWCINREWATNVSEKERWPEGEWKPWIYSVFSGKRVYKNGMGNFVYPGPDGRLLPSLRLENLRDGVEDYDYLCLLRDGIEKLRQQNDNPDLLARAEAVLVVPPSVARAVNDYASDPSHLLAWRTRLADMIEELAAKR
;
A
#
# COMPACT_ATOMS: atom_id res chain seq x y z
N MET A 1 48.14 -2.20 15.67
CA MET A 1 46.81 -2.79 15.46
C MET A 1 46.94 -4.30 15.24
N ARG A 2 47.32 -5.04 16.29
CA ARG A 2 47.44 -6.51 16.33
C ARG A 2 47.72 -6.99 17.77
N VAL A 3 46.95 -6.51 18.74
CA VAL A 3 46.87 -7.02 20.12
C VAL A 3 45.52 -6.54 20.70
N PHE A 4 44.40 -7.17 20.34
CA PHE A 4 43.10 -7.02 21.03
C PHE A 4 42.09 -8.10 20.59
N ILE A 5 42.57 -9.33 20.42
CA ILE A 5 41.78 -10.55 20.32
C ILE A 5 42.50 -11.51 21.28
N ILE A 6 41.76 -12.23 22.12
CA ILE A 6 42.22 -12.94 23.35
C ILE A 6 41.98 -12.10 24.63
N LEU A 7 40.72 -11.71 24.88
CA LEU A 7 40.19 -11.54 26.26
C LEU A 7 38.64 -11.51 26.30
N CYS A 8 37.98 -12.42 25.57
CA CYS A 8 36.53 -12.68 25.71
C CYS A 8 36.19 -14.18 25.76
N GLY A 9 37.16 -15.05 26.08
CA GLY A 9 37.01 -16.50 25.92
C GLY A 9 36.65 -17.32 27.16
N VAL A 10 36.40 -16.74 28.35
CA VAL A 10 36.36 -17.57 29.59
C VAL A 10 35.18 -17.32 30.54
N LEU A 11 34.15 -16.53 30.18
CA LEU A 11 32.96 -16.36 31.06
C LEU A 11 31.61 -16.54 30.35
N GLY A 12 31.56 -17.43 29.35
CA GLY A 12 30.34 -17.88 28.67
C GLY A 12 29.83 -19.26 29.11
N ALA A 13 30.25 -19.76 30.28
CA ALA A 13 29.78 -21.02 30.84
C ALA A 13 28.79 -20.75 31.98
N VAL A 14 27.59 -20.26 31.64
CA VAL A 14 26.45 -20.24 32.54
C VAL A 14 25.28 -20.91 31.82
N LEU A 15 25.10 -22.19 32.14
CA LEU A 15 23.89 -23.00 31.95
C LEU A 15 23.30 -22.97 30.53
N ALA A 16 23.88 -23.77 29.63
CA ALA A 16 23.11 -24.31 28.52
C ALA A 16 22.02 -25.23 29.11
N PRO A 17 20.71 -24.90 28.98
CA PRO A 17 19.64 -25.82 29.35
C PRO A 17 19.68 -27.02 28.40
N GLU A 18 19.14 -28.16 28.85
CA GLU A 18 19.17 -29.50 28.25
C GLU A 18 18.68 -29.64 26.78
N TRP A 19 18.42 -28.55 26.05
CA TRP A 19 18.02 -28.58 24.64
C TRP A 19 19.21 -28.71 23.68
N VAL A 20 20.45 -28.46 24.15
CA VAL A 20 21.68 -28.66 23.35
C VAL A 20 22.15 -30.13 23.39
N ALA A 21 21.60 -30.96 24.30
CA ALA A 21 21.92 -32.39 24.38
C ALA A 21 21.03 -33.27 23.47
N ALA A 22 20.63 -32.77 22.30
CA ALA A 22 20.14 -33.58 21.18
C ALA A 22 21.10 -33.52 19.97
N GLU A 23 22.37 -33.18 20.20
CA GLU A 23 23.45 -33.18 19.21
C GLU A 23 23.92 -34.57 18.73
N THR A 24 23.15 -35.64 18.97
CA THR A 24 23.46 -36.99 18.45
C THR A 24 22.61 -37.44 17.28
N ALA A 25 21.58 -36.69 16.85
CA ALA A 25 20.83 -37.04 15.65
C ALA A 25 21.41 -36.35 14.40
N THR A 26 22.57 -36.83 13.93
CA THR A 26 23.15 -36.52 12.61
C THR A 26 22.31 -37.04 11.41
N THR A 27 21.05 -37.42 11.64
CA THR A 27 20.24 -38.25 10.74
C THR A 27 19.03 -37.57 10.09
N PHE A 28 18.55 -36.42 10.58
CA PHE A 28 17.40 -35.73 9.95
C PHE A 28 17.52 -34.20 9.99
N PRO A 29 17.32 -33.49 8.86
CA PRO A 29 17.16 -34.00 7.49
C PRO A 29 18.40 -34.76 6.99
N ASN A 30 18.22 -35.62 5.99
CA ASN A 30 19.30 -36.40 5.36
C ASN A 30 20.52 -35.52 5.04
N SER A 31 21.73 -35.98 5.40
CA SER A 31 22.97 -35.18 5.35
C SER A 31 23.48 -34.89 3.94
N LYS A 32 22.96 -35.57 2.90
CA LYS A 32 23.33 -35.36 1.49
C LYS A 32 22.53 -34.23 0.80
N ALA A 33 22.18 -33.18 1.54
CA ALA A 33 21.39 -32.07 1.03
C ALA A 33 22.13 -31.28 -0.06
N SER A 34 21.42 -30.87 -1.12
CA SER A 34 21.97 -30.03 -2.19
C SER A 34 21.71 -28.55 -1.91
N ILE A 35 20.51 -28.18 -1.45
CA ILE A 35 20.24 -26.90 -0.79
C ILE A 35 19.35 -27.11 0.43
N ARG A 36 19.66 -26.41 1.52
CA ARG A 36 18.96 -26.52 2.80
C ARG A 36 18.69 -25.15 3.43
N TRP A 37 17.43 -24.79 3.66
CA TRP A 37 17.06 -23.62 4.46
C TRP A 37 16.71 -24.04 5.89
N ARG A 38 17.41 -23.42 6.86
CA ARG A 38 17.09 -23.44 8.29
C ARG A 38 17.06 -22.00 8.80
N PHE A 39 16.09 -21.68 9.64
CA PHE A 39 15.83 -20.33 10.11
C PHE A 39 16.31 -20.07 11.55
N ASP A 40 17.14 -20.99 12.08
CA ASP A 40 17.61 -21.09 13.47
C ASP A 40 18.87 -20.27 13.80
N ALA A 41 19.60 -19.76 12.80
CA ALA A 41 20.83 -18.98 12.99
C ALA A 41 20.62 -17.45 12.97
N ASP A 42 21.48 -16.70 13.68
CA ASP A 42 21.50 -15.23 13.77
C ASP A 42 21.74 -14.51 12.43
N ALA A 43 22.03 -15.26 11.35
CA ALA A 43 22.06 -14.82 9.96
C ALA A 43 20.97 -15.56 9.15
N ALA A 44 19.70 -15.38 9.54
CA ALA A 44 18.54 -16.08 8.97
C ALA A 44 18.33 -15.85 7.45
N ASP A 45 19.06 -14.89 6.88
CA ASP A 45 19.14 -14.55 5.47
C ASP A 45 20.34 -15.21 4.74
N VAL A 46 21.23 -15.94 5.41
CA VAL A 46 22.40 -16.58 4.79
C VAL A 46 22.38 -18.11 4.94
N VAL A 47 22.34 -18.81 3.83
CA VAL A 47 22.12 -20.26 3.74
C VAL A 47 23.34 -20.95 3.12
N ASN A 48 23.76 -22.09 3.66
CA ASN A 48 24.88 -22.85 3.10
C ASN A 48 24.41 -23.83 2.00
N VAL A 49 24.91 -23.65 0.78
CA VAL A 49 24.64 -24.42 -0.43
C VAL A 49 25.92 -25.09 -0.91
N LYS A 50 26.04 -26.42 -0.76
CA LYS A 50 27.26 -27.18 -1.15
C LYS A 50 28.58 -26.51 -0.68
N GLY A 51 28.58 -25.81 0.48
CA GLY A 51 29.73 -25.07 1.02
C GLY A 51 29.80 -23.58 0.71
N ARG A 52 28.85 -23.02 -0.06
CA ARG A 52 28.75 -21.59 -0.43
C ARG A 52 27.61 -20.90 0.32
N LEU A 53 27.80 -19.64 0.72
CA LEU A 53 26.74 -18.84 1.34
C LEU A 53 25.83 -18.24 0.27
N ALA A 54 24.55 -18.62 0.23
CA ALA A 54 23.51 -18.05 -0.60
C ALA A 54 22.58 -17.18 0.25
N LYS A 55 22.31 -15.94 -0.18
CA LYS A 55 21.47 -15.02 0.58
C LYS A 55 19.99 -15.21 0.20
N ALA A 56 19.15 -15.67 1.13
CA ALA A 56 17.71 -15.59 0.99
C ALA A 56 17.28 -14.13 1.21
N VAL A 57 16.64 -13.53 0.22
CA VAL A 57 16.20 -12.13 0.28
C VAL A 57 14.70 -12.12 0.61
N PRO A 58 14.24 -11.31 1.58
CA PRO A 58 12.82 -11.10 1.79
C PRO A 58 12.15 -10.70 0.48
N LEU A 59 11.08 -11.39 0.10
CA LEU A 59 10.30 -11.04 -1.09
C LEU A 59 9.71 -9.63 -0.97
N TYR A 60 9.54 -9.15 0.27
CA TYR A 60 9.14 -7.80 0.63
C TYR A 60 10.28 -7.14 1.43
N PRO A 61 11.24 -6.47 0.78
CA PRO A 61 12.45 -5.94 1.43
C PRO A 61 12.18 -4.97 2.59
N GLU A 62 11.07 -4.25 2.51
CA GLU A 62 10.63 -3.29 3.54
C GLU A 62 9.97 -3.96 4.76
N THR A 63 9.76 -5.29 4.72
CA THR A 63 9.16 -6.04 5.82
C THR A 63 10.21 -6.94 6.47
N PRO A 64 10.52 -6.75 7.77
CA PRO A 64 11.38 -7.67 8.50
C PRO A 64 10.80 -9.09 8.48
N LEU A 65 11.66 -10.09 8.25
CA LEU A 65 11.26 -11.49 8.38
C LEU A 65 10.78 -11.74 9.81
N ARG A 66 9.63 -12.40 9.92
CA ARG A 66 9.06 -12.82 11.19
C ARG A 66 9.45 -14.24 11.50
N PHE A 67 9.65 -14.52 12.78
CA PHE A 67 10.01 -15.84 13.26
C PHE A 67 9.18 -16.20 14.47
N ALA A 68 8.94 -17.49 14.63
CA ALA A 68 8.28 -18.08 15.79
C ALA A 68 9.13 -19.27 16.29
N PRO A 69 8.83 -19.80 17.49
CA PRO A 69 9.42 -21.07 17.92
C PRO A 69 9.19 -22.16 16.87
N GLY A 70 10.27 -22.86 16.52
CA GLY A 70 10.26 -23.99 15.60
C GLY A 70 10.69 -25.30 16.27
N LEU A 71 10.40 -26.44 15.62
CA LEU A 71 10.96 -27.75 15.92
C LEU A 71 12.50 -27.78 15.91
N PHE A 72 13.15 -26.89 15.16
CA PHE A 72 14.61 -26.77 15.08
C PHE A 72 15.13 -25.46 15.71
N GLY A 73 14.34 -24.80 16.55
CA GLY A 73 14.70 -23.56 17.23
C GLY A 73 13.84 -22.39 16.78
N ARG A 74 13.99 -21.95 15.53
CA ARG A 74 13.19 -20.88 14.93
C ARG A 74 12.59 -21.34 13.61
N ALA A 75 11.32 -21.03 13.40
CA ALA A 75 10.62 -21.19 12.15
C ALA A 75 10.30 -19.83 11.54
N LEU A 76 10.37 -19.75 10.21
CA LEU A 76 9.92 -18.60 9.45
C LEU A 76 8.40 -18.49 9.56
N ASP A 77 7.91 -17.40 10.16
CA ASP A 77 6.49 -17.11 10.25
C ASP A 77 6.05 -16.43 8.96
N VAL A 78 5.50 -17.24 8.06
CA VAL A 78 4.94 -16.75 6.80
C VAL A 78 3.45 -16.55 6.99
N ALA A 79 3.08 -15.45 7.65
CA ALA A 79 1.69 -14.99 7.75
C ALA A 79 1.28 -14.31 6.44
N PHE A 80 0.47 -14.99 5.63
CA PHE A 80 0.01 -14.49 4.32
C PHE A 80 1.14 -13.92 3.45
N GLY A 81 2.32 -14.57 3.46
CA GLY A 81 3.45 -14.21 2.61
C GLY A 81 4.37 -13.12 3.14
N ARG A 82 4.09 -12.51 4.30
CA ARG A 82 4.88 -11.38 4.87
C ARG A 82 6.35 -11.69 5.18
N SER A 83 6.71 -12.97 5.26
CA SER A 83 8.10 -13.41 5.43
C SER A 83 8.54 -14.36 4.33
N ALA A 84 7.86 -14.37 3.19
CA ALA A 84 8.30 -15.15 2.05
C ALA A 84 9.70 -14.70 1.61
N VAL A 85 10.52 -15.64 1.15
CA VAL A 85 11.90 -15.36 0.72
C VAL A 85 12.12 -15.85 -0.69
N GLU A 86 12.98 -15.14 -1.41
CA GLU A 86 13.50 -15.50 -2.71
C GLU A 86 14.98 -15.85 -2.61
N THR A 87 15.43 -16.82 -3.41
CA THR A 87 16.85 -17.14 -3.60
C THR A 87 17.15 -17.43 -5.06
N ALA A 88 18.34 -17.03 -5.49
CA ALA A 88 18.80 -17.23 -6.86
C ALA A 88 18.89 -18.72 -7.22
N HIS A 89 18.81 -19.02 -8.52
CA HIS A 89 19.08 -20.36 -9.02
C HIS A 89 20.55 -20.74 -8.81
N ASP A 90 20.78 -21.97 -8.34
CA ASP A 90 22.09 -22.63 -8.40
C ASP A 90 22.19 -23.48 -9.67
N GLU A 91 23.16 -23.17 -10.54
CA GLU A 91 23.44 -23.88 -11.80
C GLU A 91 23.88 -25.35 -11.59
N GLY A 92 24.32 -25.70 -10.38
CA GLY A 92 24.70 -27.04 -10.00
C GLY A 92 23.57 -27.90 -9.44
N LEU A 93 22.30 -27.51 -9.64
CA LEU A 93 21.12 -28.34 -9.34
C LEU A 93 20.43 -28.80 -10.63
N ASP A 94 20.42 -30.11 -10.88
CA ASP A 94 19.59 -30.69 -11.94
C ASP A 94 18.29 -31.25 -11.34
N LEU A 95 17.18 -30.55 -11.58
CA LEU A 95 15.86 -30.92 -11.06
C LEU A 95 14.92 -31.43 -12.16
N THR A 96 15.48 -32.02 -13.23
CA THR A 96 14.72 -32.43 -14.42
C THR A 96 14.26 -33.89 -14.40
N ASP A 97 15.07 -34.80 -13.86
CA ASP A 97 14.82 -36.24 -13.93
C ASP A 97 14.66 -36.87 -12.53
N ASP A 98 15.65 -36.68 -11.65
CA ASP A 98 15.68 -37.29 -10.32
C ASP A 98 15.96 -36.24 -9.24
N PHE A 99 14.95 -35.90 -8.43
CA PHE A 99 15.11 -34.92 -7.35
C PHE A 99 14.13 -35.15 -6.21
N SER A 100 14.36 -34.49 -5.09
CA SER A 100 13.44 -34.50 -3.96
C SER A 100 13.30 -33.15 -3.29
N VAL A 101 12.12 -32.90 -2.75
CA VAL A 101 11.82 -31.74 -1.92
C VAL A 101 11.31 -32.24 -0.58
N GLU A 102 11.92 -31.77 0.50
CA GLU A 102 11.54 -32.08 1.86
C GLU A 102 11.24 -30.80 2.62
N CYS A 103 10.15 -30.76 3.38
CA CYS A 103 9.82 -29.63 4.23
C CYS A 103 9.19 -30.03 5.56
N VAL A 104 9.41 -29.20 6.57
CA VAL A 104 8.73 -29.26 7.88
C VAL A 104 7.97 -27.97 8.07
N VAL A 105 6.65 -28.07 8.14
CA VAL A 105 5.76 -26.91 8.12
C VAL A 105 4.60 -27.08 9.10
N CYS A 106 4.01 -25.98 9.54
CA CYS A 106 2.81 -25.95 10.37
C CYS A 106 1.82 -24.94 9.76
N LEU A 107 0.70 -25.41 9.20
CA LEU A 107 -0.26 -24.56 8.49
C LEU A 107 -1.28 -23.96 9.45
N ARG A 108 -1.59 -22.66 9.30
CA ARG A 108 -2.70 -22.00 10.02
C ARG A 108 -3.98 -22.02 9.20
N GLU A 109 -3.91 -21.69 7.91
CA GLU A 109 -5.05 -21.70 7.00
C GLU A 109 -4.90 -22.84 5.99
N LEU A 110 -5.96 -23.64 5.83
CA LEU A 110 -5.94 -24.84 5.01
C LEU A 110 -6.64 -24.64 3.66
N ARG A 111 -7.53 -23.64 3.54
CA ARG A 111 -8.38 -23.46 2.36
C ARG A 111 -7.58 -23.05 1.12
N HIS A 112 -8.00 -23.58 -0.02
CA HIS A 112 -7.37 -23.34 -1.33
C HIS A 112 -5.89 -23.74 -1.34
N PHE A 113 -5.02 -23.12 -2.16
CA PHE A 113 -3.60 -23.47 -2.22
C PHE A 113 -2.76 -22.68 -1.21
N ARG A 114 -1.76 -23.36 -0.64
CA ARG A 114 -0.79 -22.79 0.30
C ARG A 114 0.60 -23.21 -0.15
N THR A 115 1.28 -22.35 -0.91
CA THR A 115 2.56 -22.69 -1.56
C THR A 115 3.69 -22.68 -0.55
N VAL A 116 4.28 -23.84 -0.27
CA VAL A 116 5.48 -23.93 0.59
C VAL A 116 6.70 -23.47 -0.18
N ILE A 117 6.87 -23.97 -1.41
CA ILE A 117 8.02 -23.67 -2.26
C ILE A 117 7.63 -23.73 -3.74
N MET A 118 8.15 -22.80 -4.54
CA MET A 118 7.99 -22.76 -5.98
C MET A 118 9.33 -22.45 -6.66
N LYS A 119 9.63 -23.16 -7.74
CA LYS A 119 10.71 -22.84 -8.66
C LYS A 119 10.10 -22.24 -9.92
N GLY A 120 10.22 -20.93 -10.12
CA GLY A 120 9.56 -20.25 -11.23
C GLY A 120 9.22 -18.78 -10.96
N VAL A 121 8.79 -18.08 -12.02
CA VAL A 121 8.25 -16.71 -11.93
C VAL A 121 6.86 -16.71 -12.52
N ARG A 122 5.83 -16.38 -11.72
CA ARG A 122 4.43 -16.47 -12.17
C ARG A 122 3.99 -15.31 -13.06
N THR A 123 4.71 -14.19 -13.04
CA THR A 123 4.39 -12.94 -13.78
C THR A 123 4.95 -12.91 -15.19
N CYS A 124 5.95 -13.73 -15.49
CA CYS A 124 6.42 -13.97 -16.85
C CYS A 124 5.77 -15.28 -17.29
N GLN A 125 4.93 -15.25 -18.31
CA GLN A 125 4.59 -16.39 -19.18
C GLN A 125 4.54 -17.78 -18.47
N PRO A 126 3.35 -18.38 -18.23
CA PRO A 126 3.13 -19.60 -17.44
C PRO A 126 4.14 -20.75 -17.65
N GLU A 127 4.75 -20.83 -18.82
CA GLU A 127 5.85 -21.67 -19.28
C GLU A 127 7.19 -21.54 -18.50
N ARG A 128 7.38 -20.56 -17.61
CA ARG A 128 8.59 -20.46 -16.73
C ARG A 128 8.42 -21.05 -15.33
N ILE A 129 7.34 -21.79 -15.05
CA ILE A 129 7.16 -22.53 -13.79
C ILE A 129 7.77 -23.93 -13.93
N ASN A 130 8.79 -24.23 -13.11
CA ASN A 130 9.37 -25.57 -13.05
C ASN A 130 8.48 -26.47 -12.18
N TYR A 131 8.38 -26.20 -10.88
CA TYR A 131 7.52 -26.96 -9.97
C TYR A 131 6.98 -26.11 -8.82
N THR A 132 5.90 -26.61 -8.22
CA THR A 132 5.29 -26.10 -6.99
C THR A 132 5.03 -27.25 -6.04
N LEU A 133 5.42 -27.07 -4.78
CA LEU A 133 4.92 -27.84 -3.65
C LEU A 133 4.03 -26.94 -2.79
N SER A 134 2.77 -27.37 -2.64
CA SER A 134 1.74 -26.62 -1.92
C SER A 134 0.84 -27.54 -1.10
N PHE A 135 -0.05 -26.97 -0.29
CA PHE A 135 -1.20 -27.69 0.25
C PHE A 135 -2.47 -27.15 -0.39
N ARG A 136 -3.32 -28.02 -0.94
CA ARG A 136 -4.64 -27.68 -1.47
C ARG A 136 -5.74 -28.20 -0.54
N ASP A 137 -6.48 -27.31 0.10
CA ASP A 137 -7.52 -27.67 1.06
C ASP A 137 -6.97 -28.64 2.13
N GLY A 138 -5.76 -28.32 2.63
CA GLY A 138 -5.00 -29.11 3.58
C GLY A 138 -4.28 -30.34 3.01
N LYS A 139 -4.42 -30.69 1.73
CA LYS A 139 -3.76 -31.87 1.13
C LYS A 139 -2.43 -31.49 0.48
N PRO A 140 -1.31 -32.17 0.76
CA PRO A 140 -0.06 -31.91 0.07
C PRO A 140 -0.22 -32.17 -1.44
N GLU A 141 0.17 -31.19 -2.26
CA GLU A 141 0.06 -31.20 -3.71
C GLU A 141 1.38 -30.77 -4.33
N PHE A 142 1.96 -31.64 -5.16
CA PHE A 142 3.08 -31.33 -6.03
C PHE A 142 2.59 -31.19 -7.46
N LYS A 143 3.04 -30.17 -8.18
CA LYS A 143 2.69 -29.98 -9.59
C LYS A 143 3.79 -29.30 -10.38
N PHE A 144 3.79 -29.57 -11.67
CA PHE A 144 4.69 -28.95 -12.63
C PHE A 144 4.01 -28.83 -13.99
N LYS A 145 4.62 -28.08 -14.91
CA LYS A 145 4.22 -28.05 -16.31
C LYS A 145 5.12 -28.93 -17.15
N ASP A 146 4.52 -29.72 -18.04
CA ASP A 146 5.27 -30.46 -19.05
C ASP A 146 5.78 -29.55 -20.19
N ARG A 147 6.49 -30.15 -21.15
CA ARG A 147 7.03 -29.43 -22.33
C ARG A 147 5.94 -28.82 -23.22
N GLN A 148 4.71 -29.30 -23.13
CA GLN A 148 3.55 -28.80 -23.87
C GLN A 148 2.86 -27.65 -23.12
N GLY A 149 3.24 -27.40 -21.87
CA GLY A 149 2.71 -26.34 -21.02
C GLY A 149 1.50 -26.76 -20.19
N ASP A 150 1.14 -28.05 -20.21
CA ASP A 150 0.02 -28.63 -19.49
C ASP A 150 0.40 -28.95 -18.03
N TRP A 151 -0.57 -28.81 -17.12
CA TRP A 151 -0.37 -29.06 -15.70
C TRP A 151 -0.46 -30.55 -15.37
N LEU A 152 0.60 -31.08 -14.78
CA LEU A 152 0.62 -32.39 -14.13
C LEU A 152 0.53 -32.21 -12.62
N VAL A 153 -0.50 -32.81 -12.00
CA VAL A 153 -0.87 -32.57 -10.59
C VAL A 153 -0.90 -33.88 -9.81
N PHE A 154 -0.13 -33.91 -8.73
CA PHE A 154 0.05 -35.04 -7.82
C PHE A 154 -0.40 -34.63 -6.42
N SER A 155 -1.68 -34.89 -6.11
CA SER A 155 -2.28 -34.53 -4.81
C SER A 155 -2.37 -35.75 -3.90
N GLY A 156 -1.98 -35.57 -2.65
CA GLY A 156 -2.29 -36.51 -1.58
C GLY A 156 -3.79 -36.64 -1.34
N THR A 157 -4.19 -37.68 -0.62
CA THR A 157 -5.59 -37.97 -0.29
C THR A 157 -5.98 -37.45 1.08
N ARG A 158 -5.06 -37.45 2.05
CA ARG A 158 -5.29 -37.06 3.43
C ARG A 158 -5.01 -35.57 3.65
N PRO A 159 -6.00 -34.77 4.09
CA PRO A 159 -5.73 -33.40 4.53
C PRO A 159 -5.01 -33.42 5.89
N VAL A 160 -4.15 -32.43 6.11
CA VAL A 160 -3.53 -32.17 7.42
C VAL A 160 -4.44 -31.29 8.28
N GLU A 161 -4.19 -31.28 9.58
CA GLU A 161 -4.89 -30.41 10.53
C GLU A 161 -4.18 -29.06 10.67
N SER A 162 -4.96 -28.01 10.95
CA SER A 162 -4.43 -26.68 11.22
C SER A 162 -3.69 -26.67 12.56
N GLY A 163 -2.54 -26.00 12.61
CA GLY A 163 -1.69 -25.89 13.79
C GLY A 163 -0.82 -27.11 14.06
N GLN A 164 -0.85 -28.14 13.21
CA GLN A 164 -0.02 -29.32 13.35
C GLN A 164 1.27 -29.21 12.53
N TRP A 165 2.41 -29.49 13.16
CA TRP A 165 3.68 -29.71 12.46
C TRP A 165 3.61 -30.99 11.62
N VAL A 166 3.88 -30.84 10.33
CA VAL A 166 3.92 -31.93 9.37
C VAL A 166 5.25 -31.93 8.62
N TRP A 167 5.75 -33.13 8.38
CA TRP A 167 6.91 -33.38 7.55
C TRP A 167 6.46 -33.98 6.22
N VAL A 168 6.84 -33.34 5.13
CA VAL A 168 6.51 -33.77 3.77
C VAL A 168 7.80 -34.07 3.01
N ARG A 169 7.85 -35.22 2.33
CA ARG A 169 8.88 -35.56 1.34
C ARG A 169 8.21 -35.91 0.02
N PHE A 170 8.52 -35.16 -1.03
CA PHE A 170 8.19 -35.50 -2.41
C PHE A 170 9.47 -35.91 -3.14
N SER A 171 9.40 -37.00 -3.91
CA SER A 171 10.51 -37.52 -4.69
C SER A 171 10.03 -37.87 -6.10
N VAL A 172 10.80 -37.45 -7.10
CA VAL A 172 10.63 -37.84 -8.51
C VAL A 172 11.81 -38.72 -8.87
N LYS A 173 11.53 -39.95 -9.35
CA LYS A 173 12.53 -40.93 -9.75
C LYS A 173 12.07 -41.67 -10.99
N ASP A 174 12.83 -41.63 -12.07
CA ASP A 174 12.51 -42.33 -13.32
C ASP A 174 11.05 -42.10 -13.80
N GLY A 175 10.57 -40.86 -13.71
CA GLY A 175 9.20 -40.51 -14.10
C GLY A 175 8.11 -40.94 -13.12
N LYS A 176 8.47 -41.46 -11.93
CA LYS A 176 7.52 -41.81 -10.86
C LYS A 176 7.59 -40.81 -9.73
N VAL A 177 6.43 -40.36 -9.27
CA VAL A 177 6.27 -39.43 -8.16
C VAL A 177 5.83 -40.21 -6.92
N ARG A 178 6.58 -40.02 -5.83
CA ARG A 178 6.26 -40.57 -4.50
C ARG A 178 6.16 -39.46 -3.48
N LEU A 179 5.27 -39.67 -2.52
CA LEU A 179 5.02 -38.75 -1.42
C LEU A 179 5.02 -39.51 -0.10
N TRP A 180 5.69 -38.94 0.89
CA TRP A 180 5.57 -39.35 2.29
C TRP A 180 5.10 -38.17 3.14
N LEU A 181 4.12 -38.44 3.99
CA LEU A 181 3.60 -37.51 4.98
C LEU A 181 3.87 -38.08 6.38
N ASN A 182 4.61 -37.33 7.19
CA ASN A 182 5.07 -37.74 8.52
C ASN A 182 5.79 -39.10 8.51
N GLY A 183 6.63 -39.32 7.49
CA GLY A 183 7.38 -40.57 7.32
C GLY A 183 6.56 -41.76 6.80
N GLN A 184 5.26 -41.59 6.53
CA GLN A 184 4.39 -42.65 6.02
C GLN A 184 4.09 -42.43 4.53
N PRO A 185 4.06 -43.47 3.69
CA PRO A 185 3.70 -43.32 2.29
C PRO A 185 2.27 -42.78 2.15
N GLU A 186 2.09 -41.80 1.25
CA GLU A 186 0.80 -41.18 0.95
C GLU A 186 0.31 -41.63 -0.42
N LYS A 187 -0.99 -41.92 -0.52
CA LYS A 187 -1.62 -42.21 -1.80
C LYS A 187 -1.79 -40.91 -2.59
N LEU A 188 -1.37 -40.92 -3.85
CA LEU A 188 -1.51 -39.78 -4.76
C LEU A 188 -2.66 -39.99 -5.75
N SER A 189 -3.22 -38.88 -6.24
CA SER A 189 -4.22 -38.85 -7.34
C SER A 189 -3.69 -39.43 -8.65
N ALA A 190 -2.39 -39.31 -8.87
CA ALA A 190 -1.59 -39.93 -9.92
C ALA A 190 -0.20 -40.24 -9.35
N SER A 191 0.51 -41.23 -9.86
CA SER A 191 1.84 -41.62 -9.36
C SER A 191 2.93 -41.61 -10.42
N ASP A 192 2.56 -41.56 -11.70
CA ASP A 192 3.49 -41.60 -12.82
C ASP A 192 3.30 -40.37 -13.70
N ILE A 193 4.41 -39.87 -14.23
CA ILE A 193 4.44 -38.83 -15.25
C ILE A 193 4.10 -39.51 -16.58
N ARG A 194 3.01 -39.09 -17.24
CA ARG A 194 2.49 -39.75 -18.45
C ARG A 194 3.25 -39.26 -19.70
N GLY A 195 3.90 -40.18 -20.43
CA GLY A 195 4.60 -39.91 -21.70
C GLY A 195 6.05 -40.43 -21.69
N SER A 196 6.55 -40.94 -22.82
CA SER A 196 7.83 -41.67 -22.91
C SER A 196 9.10 -40.80 -23.04
N GLU A 197 9.01 -39.48 -22.93
CA GLU A 197 10.16 -38.58 -23.03
C GLU A 197 10.13 -37.49 -21.93
N LYS A 198 11.10 -37.59 -21.02
CA LYS A 198 11.51 -36.69 -19.91
C LYS A 198 10.85 -35.29 -19.85
N THR A 199 10.24 -34.97 -18.72
CA THR A 199 9.03 -34.11 -18.67
C THR A 199 9.15 -32.80 -17.87
N LEU A 200 10.10 -32.63 -16.93
CA LEU A 200 10.34 -31.32 -16.27
C LEU A 200 11.39 -30.50 -17.03
N VAL A 201 11.07 -29.23 -17.33
CA VAL A 201 11.95 -28.34 -18.09
C VAL A 201 12.93 -27.65 -17.16
N ALA A 202 14.24 -27.85 -17.36
CA ALA A 202 15.27 -27.07 -16.68
C ALA A 202 15.04 -25.58 -16.90
N ASN A 203 15.06 -24.80 -15.82
CA ASN A 203 15.02 -23.34 -15.95
C ASN A 203 15.84 -22.66 -14.86
N THR A 204 16.29 -21.46 -15.19
CA THR A 204 17.14 -20.63 -14.33
C THR A 204 16.34 -19.70 -13.42
N ALA A 205 15.04 -19.95 -13.25
CA ALA A 205 14.16 -19.10 -12.44
C ALA A 205 14.58 -19.14 -10.95
N PRO A 206 14.28 -18.11 -10.15
CA PRO A 206 14.52 -18.15 -8.71
C PRO A 206 13.68 -19.21 -8.01
N LEU A 207 14.06 -19.51 -6.77
CA LEU A 207 13.28 -20.32 -5.85
C LEU A 207 12.58 -19.42 -4.83
N LEU A 208 11.28 -19.59 -4.70
CA LEU A 208 10.42 -18.82 -3.81
C LEU A 208 9.94 -19.73 -2.68
N ILE A 209 10.11 -19.31 -1.43
CA ILE A 209 9.69 -20.02 -0.23
C ILE A 209 8.59 -19.21 0.45
N GLY A 210 7.48 -19.86 0.80
CA GLY A 210 6.34 -19.23 1.46
C GLY A 210 5.41 -18.44 0.53
N SER A 211 5.75 -18.34 -0.76
CA SER A 211 4.90 -17.70 -1.77
C SER A 211 5.02 -18.40 -3.13
N GLY A 212 3.88 -18.56 -3.80
CA GLY A 212 3.82 -19.00 -5.21
C GLY A 212 3.63 -17.84 -6.19
N ILE A 213 3.78 -16.59 -5.75
CA ILE A 213 3.64 -15.38 -6.55
C ILE A 213 4.76 -14.41 -6.20
N THR A 214 5.39 -13.79 -7.22
CA THR A 214 6.45 -12.81 -6.98
C THR A 214 5.89 -11.49 -6.47
N PHE A 215 4.66 -11.11 -6.84
CA PHE A 215 3.86 -10.03 -6.25
C PHE A 215 2.35 -10.30 -6.40
N ALA A 216 1.55 -9.50 -5.71
CA ALA A 216 0.10 -9.61 -5.51
C ALA A 216 -0.69 -9.96 -6.80
N SER A 217 -1.15 -11.21 -6.85
CA SER A 217 -2.32 -11.60 -7.63
C SER A 217 -3.48 -11.83 -6.68
N ASP A 218 -4.73 -11.61 -7.11
CA ASP A 218 -5.99 -11.80 -6.35
C ASP A 218 -6.16 -13.18 -5.67
N SER A 219 -5.29 -14.12 -5.98
CA SER A 219 -5.24 -15.44 -5.38
C SER A 219 -4.49 -15.39 -4.02
N ARG A 220 -5.15 -14.86 -2.97
CA ARG A 220 -4.84 -15.21 -1.55
C ARG A 220 -4.68 -16.72 -1.36
N SER A 221 -5.34 -17.48 -2.25
CA SER A 221 -5.29 -18.92 -2.43
C SER A 221 -3.96 -19.48 -2.95
N ALA A 222 -2.85 -18.75 -3.03
CA ALA A 222 -1.55 -19.31 -3.44
C ALA A 222 -0.37 -18.96 -2.51
N VAL A 223 -0.61 -18.21 -1.45
CA VAL A 223 0.42 -17.80 -0.49
C VAL A 223 0.40 -18.73 0.72
N PHE A 224 1.56 -19.05 1.30
CA PHE A 224 1.59 -19.83 2.54
C PHE A 224 1.05 -19.02 3.71
N ASP A 225 0.33 -19.70 4.62
CA ASP A 225 -0.05 -19.14 5.91
C ASP A 225 0.24 -20.16 7.00
N GLY A 226 1.32 -19.93 7.74
CA GLY A 226 1.83 -20.89 8.71
C GLY A 226 3.28 -20.62 9.11
N LEU A 227 3.91 -21.62 9.70
CA LEU A 227 5.33 -21.66 10.05
C LEU A 227 6.07 -22.61 9.11
N ILE A 228 7.23 -22.18 8.61
CA ILE A 228 8.16 -23.01 7.84
C ILE A 228 9.42 -23.15 8.67
N ASP A 229 9.65 -24.33 9.22
CA ASP A 229 10.87 -24.61 9.99
C ASP A 229 12.05 -24.93 9.09
N HIS A 230 11.75 -25.72 8.06
CA HIS A 230 12.76 -26.43 7.32
C HIS A 230 12.32 -26.68 5.89
N ILE A 231 13.23 -26.42 4.94
CA ILE A 231 13.08 -26.84 3.55
C ILE A 231 14.43 -27.36 3.07
N THR A 232 14.43 -28.50 2.39
CA THR A 232 15.61 -29.05 1.71
C THR A 232 15.23 -29.49 0.30
N VAL A 233 16.09 -29.16 -0.66
CA VAL A 233 16.02 -29.64 -2.04
C VAL A 233 17.24 -30.53 -2.30
N TYR A 234 16.99 -31.70 -2.87
CA TYR A 234 18.00 -32.71 -3.17
C TYR A 234 18.11 -32.88 -4.70
N ASP A 235 19.33 -32.77 -5.19
CA ASP A 235 19.80 -33.09 -6.56
C ASP A 235 19.96 -34.62 -6.65
N GLY A 236 18.82 -35.31 -6.64
CA GLY A 236 18.71 -36.76 -6.55
C GLY A 236 17.41 -37.21 -5.86
N ALA A 237 16.88 -38.36 -6.29
CA ALA A 237 15.68 -38.95 -5.74
C ALA A 237 15.95 -39.68 -4.41
N LEU A 238 15.24 -39.29 -3.36
CA LEU A 238 15.21 -40.01 -2.08
C LEU A 238 14.18 -41.13 -2.12
N ASP A 239 14.51 -42.23 -1.45
CA ASP A 239 13.59 -43.34 -1.20
C ASP A 239 12.79 -43.13 0.10
N GLU A 240 12.10 -44.18 0.57
CA GLU A 240 11.31 -44.12 1.79
C GLU A 240 12.15 -43.61 2.97
N PRO A 241 11.59 -42.73 3.83
CA PRO A 241 12.30 -42.29 5.01
C PRO A 241 12.75 -43.43 5.92
N GLU A 242 14.00 -43.35 6.37
CA GLU A 242 14.60 -44.37 7.24
C GLU A 242 13.95 -44.35 8.63
N PRO A 243 13.91 -45.48 9.36
CA PRO A 243 13.38 -45.51 10.74
C PRO A 243 14.02 -44.47 11.66
N ALA A 244 15.31 -44.20 11.50
CA ALA A 244 16.03 -43.18 12.26
C ALA A 244 15.54 -41.74 11.96
N GLU A 245 15.11 -41.45 10.74
CA GLU A 245 14.54 -40.15 10.37
C GLU A 245 13.16 -39.97 11.00
N LYS A 246 12.33 -41.02 10.97
CA LYS A 246 10.99 -41.05 11.60
C LYS A 246 11.09 -40.80 13.11
N GLU A 247 12.02 -41.49 13.77
CA GLU A 247 12.29 -41.34 15.20
C GLU A 247 12.80 -39.93 15.53
N ALA A 248 13.74 -39.39 14.75
CA ALA A 248 14.26 -38.04 14.97
C ALA A 248 13.18 -36.95 14.82
N PHE A 249 12.28 -37.07 13.83
CA PHE A 249 11.15 -36.15 13.70
C PHE A 249 10.19 -36.27 14.88
N ALA A 250 9.85 -37.49 15.32
CA ALA A 250 8.99 -37.73 16.48
C ALA A 250 9.58 -37.14 17.76
N GLN A 251 10.89 -37.29 17.99
CA GLN A 251 11.60 -36.72 19.13
C GLN A 251 11.55 -35.18 19.13
N ARG A 252 11.73 -34.54 17.98
CA ARG A 252 11.64 -33.07 17.86
C ARG A 252 10.21 -32.58 18.06
N LEU A 253 9.23 -33.26 17.49
CA LEU A 253 7.82 -32.94 17.70
C LEU A 253 7.45 -33.07 19.19
N ALA A 254 7.86 -34.15 19.84
CA ALA A 254 7.65 -34.36 21.26
C ALA A 254 8.35 -33.29 22.10
N ALA A 255 9.58 -32.88 21.73
CA ALA A 255 10.31 -31.80 22.38
C ALA A 255 9.56 -30.46 22.27
N TYR A 256 9.09 -30.09 21.08
CA TYR A 256 8.32 -28.85 20.86
C TYR A 256 6.96 -28.84 21.59
N GLN A 257 6.33 -30.01 21.71
CA GLN A 257 5.08 -30.19 22.43
C GLN A 257 5.27 -30.21 23.96
N ARG A 258 6.50 -30.22 24.47
CA ARG A 258 6.75 -30.08 25.91
C ARG A 258 6.24 -28.72 26.37
N VAL A 259 5.53 -28.74 27.49
CA VAL A 259 4.98 -27.52 28.06
C VAL A 259 6.13 -26.58 28.43
N GLY A 260 6.10 -25.35 27.89
CA GLY A 260 7.02 -24.28 28.25
C GLY A 260 8.11 -23.91 27.25
N VAL A 261 8.34 -24.73 26.23
CA VAL A 261 9.40 -24.48 25.25
C VAL A 261 9.18 -23.17 24.48
N GLN A 262 7.95 -22.92 24.07
CA GLN A 262 7.60 -21.72 23.31
C GLN A 262 7.72 -20.46 24.17
N GLU A 263 7.34 -20.55 25.45
CA GLU A 263 7.44 -19.48 26.42
C GLU A 263 8.89 -19.14 26.76
N GLU A 264 9.76 -20.14 26.95
CA GLU A 264 11.19 -19.92 27.17
C GLU A 264 11.89 -19.27 25.97
N TRP A 265 11.49 -19.61 24.74
CA TRP A 265 11.94 -18.90 23.55
C TRP A 265 11.49 -17.43 23.57
N LEU A 266 10.22 -17.18 23.85
CA LEU A 266 9.68 -15.82 23.90
C LEU A 266 10.38 -14.99 25.00
N CYS A 267 10.72 -15.59 26.14
CA CYS A 267 11.51 -14.91 27.17
C CYS A 267 12.86 -14.40 26.65
N ARG A 268 13.57 -15.21 25.85
CA ARG A 268 14.86 -14.83 25.26
C ARG A 268 14.71 -13.68 24.26
N GLU A 269 13.67 -13.74 23.43
CA GLU A 269 13.35 -12.65 22.49
C GLU A 269 13.06 -11.34 23.22
N LEU A 270 12.26 -11.39 24.29
CA LEU A 270 11.94 -10.21 25.09
C LEU A 270 13.15 -9.66 25.85
N GLU A 271 14.02 -10.51 26.39
CA GLU A 271 15.28 -10.07 27.02
C GLU A 271 16.18 -9.39 25.99
N GLN A 272 16.26 -9.92 24.76
CA GLN A 272 17.00 -9.30 23.66
C GLN A 272 16.42 -7.93 23.30
N LYS A 273 15.11 -7.81 23.09
CA LYS A 273 14.43 -6.53 22.82
C LYS A 273 14.68 -5.51 23.94
N LEU A 274 14.61 -5.94 25.19
CA LEU A 274 14.88 -5.09 26.35
C LEU A 274 16.34 -4.59 26.33
N GLN A 275 17.30 -5.45 26.00
CA GLN A 275 18.71 -5.07 25.90
C GLN A 275 18.97 -4.13 24.71
N GLU A 276 18.34 -4.36 23.57
CA GLU A 276 18.51 -3.57 22.35
C GLU A 276 17.87 -2.18 22.44
N HIS A 277 16.68 -2.07 23.04
CA HIS A 277 15.89 -0.84 23.00
C HIS A 277 15.84 -0.09 24.32
N CYS A 278 16.07 -0.78 25.45
CA CYS A 278 15.94 -0.21 26.79
C CYS A 278 17.27 -0.15 27.56
N SER A 279 18.39 0.03 26.85
CA SER A 279 19.74 0.13 27.45
C SER A 279 20.35 1.54 27.32
N GLY A 280 21.56 1.72 27.88
CA GLY A 280 22.29 2.99 27.88
C GLY A 280 22.06 3.79 29.15
N LYS A 281 22.11 5.13 29.04
CA LYS A 281 21.81 6.02 30.17
C LYS A 281 20.29 6.05 30.39
N LEU A 282 19.87 5.60 31.56
CA LEU A 282 18.48 5.50 32.01
C LEU A 282 18.29 6.35 33.28
N ASP A 283 17.09 6.87 33.50
CA ASP A 283 16.72 7.48 34.78
C ASP A 283 16.26 6.43 35.81
N GLU A 284 15.87 6.89 37.01
CA GLU A 284 15.47 6.01 38.11
C GLU A 284 14.22 5.19 37.79
N TRP A 285 13.21 5.80 37.15
CA TRP A 285 11.97 5.11 36.78
C TRP A 285 12.22 4.06 35.69
N GLN A 286 12.97 4.41 34.65
CA GLN A 286 13.34 3.50 33.57
C GLN A 286 14.17 2.33 34.12
N THR A 287 15.12 2.60 35.01
CA THR A 287 15.94 1.56 35.65
C THR A 287 15.07 0.61 36.47
N ALA A 288 14.09 1.14 37.22
CA ALA A 288 13.13 0.34 37.96
C ALA A 288 12.28 -0.54 37.02
N GLN A 289 11.76 0.02 35.91
CA GLN A 289 10.98 -0.72 34.93
C GLN A 289 11.78 -1.84 34.26
N VAL A 290 13.04 -1.60 33.86
CA VAL A 290 13.93 -2.65 33.33
C VAL A 290 14.09 -3.79 34.34
N LYS A 291 14.30 -3.47 35.63
CA LYS A 291 14.45 -4.46 36.69
C LYS A 291 13.18 -5.28 36.90
N GLU A 292 12.02 -4.63 36.91
CA GLU A 292 10.72 -5.30 37.02
C GLU A 292 10.44 -6.22 35.85
N ILE A 293 10.70 -5.76 34.62
CA ILE A 293 10.51 -6.56 33.40
C ILE A 293 11.42 -7.79 33.45
N ARG A 294 12.72 -7.62 33.76
CA ARG A 294 13.64 -8.76 33.91
C ARG A 294 13.21 -9.76 34.98
N SER A 295 12.66 -9.27 36.09
CA SER A 295 12.11 -10.15 37.12
C SER A 295 10.88 -10.91 36.60
N ALA A 296 10.02 -10.24 35.84
CA ALA A 296 8.84 -10.83 35.22
C ALA A 296 9.19 -11.78 34.05
N LEU A 297 10.36 -11.71 33.43
CA LEU A 297 10.74 -12.74 32.44
C LEU A 297 11.00 -14.12 33.06
N ARG A 298 10.93 -14.26 34.39
CA ARG A 298 11.01 -15.54 35.09
C ARG A 298 9.61 -16.09 35.36
N ARG A 299 9.40 -17.38 35.09
CA ARG A 299 8.16 -18.08 35.46
C ARG A 299 8.15 -18.40 36.95
N GLY A 300 7.03 -18.16 37.62
CA GLY A 300 6.84 -18.61 39.00
C GLY A 300 6.71 -20.13 39.08
N ALA A 301 7.11 -20.75 40.19
CA ALA A 301 7.00 -22.20 40.36
C ALA A 301 5.56 -22.71 40.16
N ASP A 302 4.57 -21.99 40.71
CA ASP A 302 3.15 -22.33 40.68
C ASP A 302 2.39 -21.76 39.46
N GLU A 303 3.07 -21.03 38.58
CA GLU A 303 2.43 -20.38 37.44
C GLU A 303 2.29 -21.34 36.25
N THR A 304 1.06 -21.49 35.73
CA THR A 304 0.83 -22.28 34.52
C THR A 304 1.50 -21.63 33.30
N TRP A 305 1.94 -22.44 32.34
CA TRP A 305 2.55 -21.94 31.11
C TRP A 305 1.63 -21.05 30.27
N GLN A 306 0.32 -21.32 30.28
CA GLN A 306 -0.65 -20.46 29.61
C GLN A 306 -0.73 -19.07 30.26
N ALA A 307 -0.78 -19.00 31.59
CA ALA A 307 -0.74 -17.73 32.32
C ALA A 307 0.59 -17.00 32.05
N PHE A 308 1.69 -17.74 32.02
CA PHE A 308 3.00 -17.18 31.72
C PHE A 308 3.06 -16.60 30.29
N ARG A 309 2.54 -17.30 29.29
CA ARG A 309 2.46 -16.81 27.91
C ARG A 309 1.67 -15.51 27.79
N VAL A 310 0.50 -15.43 28.42
CA VAL A 310 -0.31 -14.20 28.44
C VAL A 310 0.49 -13.05 29.05
N ARG A 311 1.24 -13.34 30.12
CA ARG A 311 2.12 -12.36 30.78
C ARG A 311 3.29 -11.93 29.90
N LEU A 312 3.92 -12.85 29.17
CA LEU A 312 4.99 -12.52 28.21
C LEU A 312 4.50 -11.58 27.10
N SER A 313 3.28 -11.81 26.57
CA SER A 313 2.66 -10.89 25.60
C SER A 313 2.48 -9.48 26.19
N ALA A 314 2.02 -9.38 27.45
CA ALA A 314 1.93 -8.09 28.13
C ALA A 314 3.30 -7.43 28.38
N LEU A 315 4.36 -8.23 28.59
CA LEU A 315 5.72 -7.72 28.74
C LEU A 315 6.27 -7.14 27.44
N ASP A 316 5.96 -7.71 26.27
CA ASP A 316 6.38 -7.15 24.97
C ASP A 316 5.83 -5.73 24.80
N THR A 317 4.54 -5.52 25.08
CA THR A 317 3.92 -4.18 25.08
C THR A 317 4.57 -3.24 26.09
N ARG A 318 4.93 -3.73 27.29
CA ARG A 318 5.63 -2.92 28.30
C ARG A 318 7.05 -2.55 27.87
N ILE A 319 7.79 -3.45 27.23
CA ILE A 319 9.13 -3.20 26.69
C ILE A 319 9.05 -2.11 25.61
N ALA A 320 8.09 -2.24 24.69
CA ALA A 320 7.79 -1.25 23.67
C ALA A 320 7.49 0.14 24.25
N ALA A 321 6.59 0.22 25.22
CA ALA A 321 6.27 1.48 25.89
C ALA A 321 7.49 2.08 26.62
N LEU A 322 8.27 1.26 27.33
CA LEU A 322 9.50 1.70 27.98
C LEU A 322 10.53 2.21 26.98
N ALA A 323 10.69 1.55 25.84
CA ALA A 323 11.58 1.98 24.78
C ALA A 323 11.13 3.32 24.16
N ALA A 324 9.82 3.51 23.98
CA ALA A 324 9.25 4.79 23.55
C ALA A 324 9.51 5.90 24.58
N ASP A 325 9.39 5.63 25.88
CA ASP A 325 9.73 6.57 26.96
C ASP A 325 11.20 6.96 26.94
N ILE A 326 12.09 5.97 26.84
CA ILE A 326 13.55 6.20 26.75
C ILE A 326 13.87 7.03 25.52
N HIS A 327 13.23 6.76 24.39
CA HIS A 327 13.39 7.56 23.18
C HIS A 327 12.89 9.00 23.38
N TYR A 328 11.69 9.17 23.92
CA TYR A 328 11.10 10.48 24.23
C TYR A 328 12.06 11.31 25.12
N CYS A 329 12.57 10.74 26.22
CA CYS A 329 13.48 11.44 27.13
C CYS A 329 14.85 11.80 26.50
N ARG A 330 15.18 11.22 25.35
CA ARG A 330 16.41 11.52 24.61
C ARG A 330 16.20 12.59 23.55
N LEU A 331 14.96 12.95 23.22
CA LEU A 331 14.69 14.04 22.30
C LEU A 331 15.14 15.36 22.93
N ALA A 332 15.75 16.22 22.10
CA ALA A 332 16.00 17.59 22.49
C ALA A 332 14.66 18.26 22.89
N ASP A 333 14.68 18.98 24.00
CA ASP A 333 13.55 19.72 24.57
C ASP A 333 12.42 18.87 25.18
N ALA A 334 12.62 17.56 25.35
CA ALA A 334 11.71 16.75 26.16
C ALA A 334 11.85 17.11 27.65
N ASP A 335 10.82 17.77 28.20
CA ASP A 335 10.76 18.23 29.59
C ASP A 335 9.70 17.48 30.43
N GLY A 336 9.12 16.42 29.86
CA GLY A 336 7.99 15.71 30.43
C GLY A 336 6.61 16.22 29.95
N GLY A 337 6.56 17.31 29.17
CA GLY A 337 5.37 17.81 28.48
C GLY A 337 5.16 17.25 27.06
N PRO A 338 4.10 17.67 26.33
CA PRO A 338 3.90 17.26 24.95
C PRO A 338 5.10 17.66 24.08
N CYS A 339 5.74 16.71 23.41
CA CYS A 339 6.93 16.98 22.58
C CYS A 339 6.56 16.97 21.08
N PRO A 340 6.57 18.11 20.37
CA PRO A 340 6.25 18.17 18.96
C PRO A 340 7.41 17.72 18.08
N VAL A 341 7.08 16.93 17.05
CA VAL A 341 7.99 16.50 15.99
C VAL A 341 7.37 16.81 14.64
N VAL A 342 8.10 17.56 13.81
CA VAL A 342 7.65 17.87 12.45
C VAL A 342 7.79 16.63 11.56
N MET A 343 6.73 16.34 10.80
CA MET A 343 6.62 15.24 9.84
C MET A 343 6.38 15.80 8.43
N GLY A 344 6.83 15.07 7.41
CA GLY A 344 6.48 15.40 6.03
C GLY A 344 4.98 15.18 5.75
N THR A 345 4.40 15.87 4.77
CA THR A 345 2.96 15.71 4.41
C THR A 345 2.60 14.31 3.92
N ALA A 346 3.55 13.65 3.27
CA ALA A 346 3.42 12.27 2.78
C ALA A 346 3.95 11.22 3.77
N GLU A 347 4.39 11.64 4.96
CA GLU A 347 4.87 10.75 5.99
C GLU A 347 3.72 10.24 6.86
N ARG A 348 3.74 8.94 7.19
CA ARG A 348 2.75 8.32 8.05
C ARG A 348 3.41 7.30 8.95
N TRP A 349 3.37 7.53 10.26
CA TRP A 349 3.81 6.56 11.26
C TRP A 349 2.66 5.62 11.63
N PHE A 350 3.00 4.37 11.94
CA PHE A 350 2.05 3.39 12.43
C PHE A 350 2.11 3.33 13.95
N LYS A 351 0.96 3.17 14.62
CA LYS A 351 0.90 2.96 16.07
C LYS A 351 1.23 1.51 16.44
N GLU A 352 2.37 1.04 15.95
CA GLU A 352 2.95 -0.25 16.32
C GLU A 352 3.79 -0.11 17.61
N PRO A 353 4.05 -1.21 18.33
CA PRO A 353 4.79 -1.16 19.59
C PRO A 353 6.17 -0.45 19.50
N CYS A 354 6.80 -0.43 18.33
CA CYS A 354 8.11 0.19 18.12
C CYS A 354 8.09 1.47 17.27
N PHE A 355 6.98 2.21 17.21
CA PHE A 355 6.84 3.42 16.38
C PHE A 355 7.98 4.44 16.57
N PHE A 356 8.56 4.52 17.77
CA PHE A 356 9.67 5.41 18.09
C PHE A 356 10.92 5.19 17.21
N LYS A 357 11.06 4.02 16.58
CA LYS A 357 12.14 3.77 15.61
C LYS A 357 12.00 4.60 14.34
N ALA A 358 10.77 5.01 13.98
CA ALA A 358 10.52 5.91 12.85
C ALA A 358 10.91 7.36 13.16
N ILE A 359 11.07 7.70 14.45
CA ILE A 359 11.46 9.02 14.92
C ILE A 359 12.98 9.10 14.85
N GLY A 360 13.50 9.44 13.67
CA GLY A 360 14.95 9.63 13.46
C GLY A 360 15.58 10.64 14.43
N THR A 361 16.89 10.56 14.63
CA THR A 361 17.63 11.38 15.62
C THR A 361 17.77 12.86 15.24
N GLU A 362 17.52 13.24 13.99
CA GLU A 362 17.71 14.60 13.46
C GLU A 362 16.40 15.25 12.97
N ARG A 363 15.29 14.99 13.66
CA ARG A 363 13.99 15.54 13.26
C ARG A 363 13.93 17.05 13.46
N LYS A 364 13.45 17.76 12.43
CA LYS A 364 13.20 19.20 12.51
C LYS A 364 12.18 19.54 13.61
N ARG A 365 12.37 20.71 14.21
CA ARG A 365 11.45 21.34 15.19
C ARG A 365 10.83 22.63 14.67
N ARG A 366 11.11 22.94 13.42
CA ARG A 366 10.51 24.04 12.67
C ARG A 366 9.98 23.50 11.35
N VAL A 367 8.90 24.11 10.89
CA VAL A 367 8.29 23.83 9.61
C VAL A 367 8.88 24.80 8.60
N ASP A 368 9.47 24.27 7.53
CA ASP A 368 9.93 25.04 6.37
C ASP A 368 9.11 24.55 5.16
N ILE A 369 8.22 25.38 4.63
CA ILE A 369 7.37 25.04 3.48
C ILE A 369 7.41 26.15 2.42
N GLU A 370 7.01 25.80 1.20
CA GLU A 370 6.90 26.74 0.09
C GLU A 370 5.68 26.45 -0.77
N ALA A 371 5.02 27.52 -1.20
CA ALA A 371 3.78 27.44 -1.96
C ALA A 371 3.70 28.59 -2.98
N ALA A 372 3.08 28.32 -4.12
CA ALA A 372 2.68 29.33 -5.08
C ALA A 372 1.41 30.05 -4.64
N ARG A 373 1.12 31.19 -5.28
CA ARG A 373 -0.13 31.90 -5.03
C ARG A 373 -1.32 31.09 -5.55
N GLY A 374 -2.38 30.99 -4.77
CA GLY A 374 -3.54 30.16 -5.07
C GLY A 374 -3.33 28.66 -4.84
N GLU A 375 -2.29 28.27 -4.10
CA GLU A 375 -2.01 26.89 -3.70
C GLU A 375 -2.36 26.65 -2.22
N TYR A 376 -2.62 25.39 -1.88
CA TYR A 376 -2.64 24.92 -0.49
C TYR A 376 -1.39 24.08 -0.21
N GLU A 377 -0.61 24.46 0.80
CA GLU A 377 0.55 23.67 1.22
C GLU A 377 0.34 23.13 2.64
N GLY A 378 0.58 21.84 2.80
CA GLY A 378 0.38 21.14 4.06
C GLY A 378 1.65 20.97 4.89
N PHE A 379 1.47 20.68 6.18
CA PHE A 379 2.51 20.07 7.01
C PHE A 379 1.90 19.28 8.17
N GLN A 380 2.69 18.40 8.77
CA GLN A 380 2.27 17.60 9.92
C GLN A 380 3.16 17.87 11.14
N VAL A 381 2.56 17.85 12.32
CA VAL A 381 3.27 17.82 13.60
C VAL A 381 2.72 16.68 14.45
N ALA A 382 3.56 15.71 14.82
CA ALA A 382 3.22 14.70 15.81
C ALA A 382 3.54 15.20 17.22
N LEU A 383 2.55 15.18 18.10
CA LEU A 383 2.78 15.34 19.54
C LEU A 383 3.05 13.97 20.17
N LEU A 384 4.19 13.85 20.84
CA LEU A 384 4.61 12.66 21.56
C LEU A 384 4.31 12.77 23.05
N ALA A 385 3.95 11.64 23.67
CA ALA A 385 3.87 11.51 25.12
C ALA A 385 4.85 10.45 25.66
N PRO A 386 5.46 10.68 26.84
CA PRO A 386 6.22 9.64 27.54
C PRO A 386 5.30 8.49 27.96
N ALA A 387 5.86 7.33 28.31
CA ALA A 387 5.02 6.18 28.72
C ALA A 387 4.41 6.34 30.11
N ARG A 388 4.90 7.30 30.90
CA ARG A 388 4.52 7.52 32.30
C ARG A 388 3.17 8.22 32.43
N HIS A 389 2.81 9.06 31.48
CA HIS A 389 1.56 9.81 31.47
C HIS A 389 1.25 10.31 30.06
N GLY A 390 -0.04 10.51 29.79
CA GLY A 390 -0.54 11.12 28.57
C GLY A 390 -0.90 12.58 28.79
N PHE A 391 -1.49 13.19 27.77
CA PHE A 391 -1.96 14.56 27.79
C PHE A 391 -3.40 14.61 27.30
N GLU A 392 -4.27 15.28 28.04
CA GLU A 392 -5.68 15.43 27.72
C GLU A 392 -6.00 16.86 27.32
N ASN A 393 -7.07 17.04 26.53
CA ASN A 393 -7.61 18.33 26.14
C ASN A 393 -6.58 19.28 25.50
N ILE A 394 -5.70 18.76 24.64
CA ILE A 394 -4.71 19.57 23.95
C ILE A 394 -5.39 20.47 22.93
N GLY A 395 -5.28 21.79 23.11
CA GLY A 395 -5.70 22.79 22.15
C GLY A 395 -4.57 23.19 21.19
N VAL A 396 -4.95 23.78 20.06
CA VAL A 396 -4.01 24.36 19.08
C VAL A 396 -4.39 25.81 18.83
N GLU A 397 -3.42 26.71 19.02
CA GLU A 397 -3.49 28.11 18.62
C GLU A 397 -2.63 28.33 17.38
N VAL A 398 -3.14 29.08 16.41
CA VAL A 398 -2.45 29.35 15.15
C VAL A 398 -2.16 30.83 15.05
N GLU A 399 -0.88 31.16 14.84
CA GLU A 399 -0.44 32.54 14.62
C GLU A 399 -0.60 32.93 13.15
N GLU A 400 -0.78 34.23 12.90
CA GLU A 400 -0.61 34.80 11.56
C GLU A 400 0.86 34.67 11.11
N LEU A 401 1.10 34.48 9.80
CA LEU A 401 2.46 34.48 9.26
C LEU A 401 2.77 35.88 8.72
N LYS A 402 3.90 36.45 9.15
CA LYS A 402 4.28 37.84 8.83
C LYS A 402 5.49 37.88 7.92
N GLY A 403 5.38 38.65 6.84
CA GLY A 403 6.48 39.00 5.96
C GLY A 403 7.28 40.18 6.50
N SER A 404 8.55 40.25 6.09
CA SER A 404 9.46 41.35 6.49
C SER A 404 9.01 42.75 6.05
N ASP A 405 8.14 42.86 5.05
CA ASP A 405 7.56 44.10 4.52
C ASP A 405 6.21 44.47 5.15
N GLY A 406 5.78 43.73 6.18
CA GLY A 406 4.47 43.89 6.82
C GLY A 406 3.32 43.19 6.11
N ALA A 407 3.56 42.43 5.05
CA ALA A 407 2.54 41.54 4.48
C ALA A 407 2.15 40.43 5.48
N VAL A 408 0.91 39.96 5.40
CA VAL A 408 0.38 38.96 6.34
C VAL A 408 -0.34 37.86 5.58
N ILE A 409 -0.09 36.61 5.96
CA ILE A 409 -1.00 35.49 5.72
C ILE A 409 -1.81 35.31 7.02
N PRO A 410 -3.12 35.58 7.02
CA PRO A 410 -3.91 35.59 8.24
C PRO A 410 -4.04 34.18 8.80
N ALA A 411 -4.17 34.05 10.13
CA ALA A 411 -4.35 32.75 10.79
C ALA A 411 -5.60 31.99 10.28
N THR A 412 -6.61 32.70 9.76
CA THR A 412 -7.81 32.10 9.15
C THR A 412 -7.53 31.31 7.86
N ASN A 413 -6.39 31.55 7.21
CA ASN A 413 -5.95 30.79 6.05
C ASN A 413 -5.21 29.49 6.44
N ILE A 414 -5.01 29.26 7.74
CA ILE A 414 -4.33 28.07 8.25
C ILE A 414 -5.36 27.21 8.97
N GLU A 415 -5.81 26.18 8.27
CA GLU A 415 -6.75 25.19 8.78
C GLU A 415 -5.98 24.04 9.41
N TRP A 416 -6.56 23.37 10.40
CA TRP A 416 -5.92 22.24 11.06
C TRP A 416 -6.94 21.23 11.60
N GLY A 417 -6.46 20.01 11.82
CA GLY A 417 -7.20 18.94 12.52
C GLY A 417 -6.24 17.85 12.99
N TRP A 418 -6.57 17.22 14.12
CA TRP A 418 -5.85 16.03 14.58
C TRP A 418 -6.22 14.82 13.70
N ILE A 419 -5.29 13.89 13.50
CA ILE A 419 -5.51 12.77 12.59
C ILE A 419 -5.93 11.53 13.38
N ARG A 420 -7.20 11.15 13.23
CA ARG A 420 -7.77 9.94 13.80
C ARG A 420 -7.26 8.70 13.07
N ASP A 421 -6.98 7.67 13.88
CA ASP A 421 -6.64 6.35 13.37
C ASP A 421 -7.87 5.60 12.85
N ILE A 422 -7.68 4.92 11.72
CA ILE A 422 -8.61 3.93 11.18
C ILE A 422 -7.99 2.55 11.37
N THR A 423 -8.64 1.70 12.15
CA THR A 423 -8.17 0.34 12.40
C THR A 423 -8.41 -0.54 11.18
N THR A 424 -7.32 -0.94 10.53
CA THR A 424 -7.35 -1.83 9.36
C THR A 424 -7.60 -3.28 9.75
N GLU A 425 -8.19 -4.04 8.81
CA GLU A 425 -8.29 -5.50 8.90
C GLU A 425 -7.33 -6.15 7.90
N TRP A 426 -7.10 -7.46 8.01
CA TRP A 426 -6.26 -8.18 7.04
C TRP A 426 -6.83 -8.10 5.62
N PRO A 427 -6.15 -7.41 4.68
CA PRO A 427 -6.62 -7.30 3.31
C PRO A 427 -6.19 -8.53 2.48
N ASP A 428 -6.64 -8.60 1.24
CA ASP A 428 -6.27 -9.62 0.27
C ASP A 428 -5.03 -9.28 -0.57
N ILE A 429 -4.37 -8.19 -0.20
CA ILE A 429 -3.05 -7.80 -0.68
C ILE A 429 -2.00 -7.96 0.44
N PRO A 430 -0.73 -8.21 0.09
CA PRO A 430 0.37 -8.06 1.02
C PRO A 430 0.44 -6.60 1.47
N VAL A 431 0.45 -6.37 2.78
CA VAL A 431 0.60 -5.04 3.37
C VAL A 431 1.60 -5.14 4.52
N PRO A 432 2.37 -4.08 4.83
CA PRO A 432 3.42 -4.17 5.85
C PRO A 432 2.84 -4.19 7.28
N PHE A 433 1.66 -3.58 7.48
CA PHE A 433 1.05 -3.34 8.79
C PHE A 433 -0.47 -3.57 8.74
N VAL A 434 -1.05 -4.13 9.82
CA VAL A 434 -2.51 -4.15 10.08
C VAL A 434 -2.69 -3.66 11.50
N GLY A 435 -3.63 -2.75 11.68
CA GLY A 435 -3.87 -2.07 12.95
C GLY A 435 -4.30 -0.62 12.74
N PRO A 436 -4.23 0.22 13.78
CA PRO A 436 -4.56 1.64 13.70
C PRO A 436 -3.60 2.40 12.78
N ILE A 437 -4.14 2.93 11.68
CA ILE A 437 -3.42 3.78 10.72
C ILE A 437 -4.01 5.20 10.74
N PRO A 438 -3.22 6.26 11.00
CA PRO A 438 -3.70 7.64 10.92
C PRO A 438 -4.19 7.99 9.50
N ASP A 439 -5.43 8.46 9.35
CA ASP A 439 -5.95 8.90 8.04
C ASP A 439 -7.01 10.00 8.12
N ALA A 440 -8.02 9.91 9.00
CA ALA A 440 -9.13 10.86 9.03
C ALA A 440 -8.73 12.15 9.77
N ILE A 441 -8.78 13.30 9.09
CA ILE A 441 -8.42 14.60 9.67
C ILE A 441 -9.67 15.21 10.33
N MET A 442 -9.64 15.29 11.65
CA MET A 442 -10.75 15.68 12.51
C MET A 442 -10.83 17.22 12.64
N GLU A 443 -11.18 17.88 11.54
CA GLU A 443 -11.34 19.33 11.50
C GLU A 443 -12.56 19.81 12.31
N GLY A 444 -12.41 20.94 13.00
CA GLY A 444 -13.49 21.59 13.76
C GLY A 444 -13.64 21.12 15.21
N GLU A 445 -12.99 20.02 15.60
CA GLU A 445 -12.80 19.68 17.02
C GLU A 445 -11.70 20.53 17.63
N ARG A 446 -11.93 21.07 18.82
CA ARG A 446 -11.04 22.08 19.43
C ARG A 446 -9.95 21.50 20.32
N SER A 447 -10.02 20.22 20.63
CA SER A 447 -9.03 19.55 21.45
C SER A 447 -8.94 18.06 21.16
N PHE A 448 -7.80 17.47 21.50
CA PHE A 448 -7.54 16.04 21.37
C PHE A 448 -6.62 15.54 22.47
N ASP A 449 -6.50 14.22 22.60
CA ASP A 449 -5.68 13.58 23.62
C ASP A 449 -4.49 12.86 23.00
N VAL A 450 -3.40 12.76 23.75
CA VAL A 450 -2.23 11.93 23.43
C VAL A 450 -2.07 10.90 24.54
N ALA A 451 -2.33 9.63 24.22
CA ALA A 451 -2.19 8.53 25.17
C ALA A 451 -0.73 8.35 25.64
N PRO A 452 -0.49 7.86 26.87
CA PRO A 452 0.86 7.56 27.35
C PRO A 452 1.61 6.63 26.39
N GLY A 453 2.87 6.95 26.11
CA GLY A 453 3.76 6.15 25.28
C GLY A 453 3.30 6.06 23.82
N SER A 454 2.59 7.09 23.35
CA SER A 454 2.03 7.16 22.00
C SER A 454 2.26 8.53 21.37
N PHE A 455 1.68 8.72 20.19
CA PHE A 455 1.72 9.98 19.45
C PHE A 455 0.35 10.32 18.87
N MET A 456 0.10 11.61 18.64
CA MET A 456 -1.02 12.10 17.84
C MET A 456 -0.51 13.04 16.76
N PRO A 457 -0.67 12.71 15.47
CA PRO A 457 -0.38 13.64 14.39
C PRO A 457 -1.47 14.70 14.27
N VAL A 458 -1.07 15.92 13.95
CA VAL A 458 -1.94 17.04 13.61
C VAL A 458 -1.55 17.55 12.24
N TYR A 459 -2.52 17.63 11.34
CA TYR A 459 -2.33 18.16 10.00
C TYR A 459 -2.67 19.65 9.98
N PHE A 460 -1.86 20.44 9.30
CA PHE A 460 -2.06 21.86 9.06
C PHE A 460 -2.06 22.11 7.55
N ARG A 461 -2.93 22.99 7.09
CA ARG A 461 -3.11 23.35 5.69
C ARG A 461 -3.08 24.87 5.56
N VAL A 462 -2.10 25.40 4.84
CA VAL A 462 -1.94 26.83 4.61
C VAL A 462 -2.43 27.18 3.20
N GLY A 463 -3.52 27.95 3.11
CA GLY A 463 -4.01 28.49 1.84
C GLY A 463 -3.33 29.82 1.51
N VAL A 464 -2.68 29.91 0.36
CA VAL A 464 -2.03 31.14 -0.10
C VAL A 464 -2.95 31.87 -1.07
N ASP A 465 -3.34 33.10 -0.73
CA ASP A 465 -4.21 33.90 -1.58
C ASP A 465 -3.55 34.18 -2.94
N ARG A 466 -4.38 34.34 -3.98
CA ARG A 466 -3.91 34.48 -5.37
C ARG A 466 -3.14 35.80 -5.61
N ASP A 467 -3.42 36.80 -4.80
CA ASP A 467 -2.81 38.14 -4.79
C ASP A 467 -1.83 38.35 -3.64
N ALA A 468 -1.56 37.31 -2.83
CA ALA A 468 -0.55 37.36 -1.78
C ALA A 468 0.80 37.85 -2.33
N LYS A 469 1.53 38.64 -1.55
CA LYS A 469 2.85 39.11 -1.97
C LYS A 469 3.86 37.95 -1.93
N PRO A 470 4.71 37.78 -2.96
CA PRO A 470 5.81 36.85 -2.89
C PRO A 470 6.81 37.25 -1.80
N GLY A 471 7.36 36.28 -1.08
CA GLY A 471 8.28 36.55 0.02
C GLY A 471 8.34 35.43 1.06
N VAL A 472 9.13 35.65 2.11
CA VAL A 472 9.21 34.74 3.27
C VAL A 472 8.34 35.29 4.38
N TYR A 473 7.50 34.43 4.93
CA TYR A 473 6.58 34.71 6.03
C TYR A 473 6.90 33.80 7.21
N GLU A 474 6.90 34.37 8.42
CA GLU A 474 7.23 33.66 9.66
C GLU A 474 6.10 33.78 10.69
N GLY A 475 5.86 32.68 11.41
CA GLY A 475 4.88 32.59 12.48
C GLY A 475 5.04 31.27 13.23
N GLY A 476 3.94 30.67 13.67
CA GLY A 476 3.98 29.42 14.40
C GLY A 476 2.63 28.84 14.76
N VAL A 477 2.67 27.60 15.22
CA VAL A 477 1.53 26.92 15.84
C VAL A 477 1.89 26.59 17.28
N VAL A 478 0.95 26.76 18.20
CA VAL A 478 1.16 26.57 19.63
C VAL A 478 0.22 25.49 20.14
N PHE A 479 0.79 24.43 20.69
CA PHE A 479 0.05 23.38 21.38
C PHE A 479 -0.09 23.74 22.85
N VAL A 480 -1.31 23.64 23.38
CA VAL A 480 -1.67 24.06 24.73
C VAL A 480 -2.24 22.87 25.50
N SER A 481 -1.62 22.50 26.62
CA SER A 481 -2.12 21.46 27.52
C SER A 481 -2.03 21.93 28.97
N GLY A 482 -3.17 22.24 29.58
CA GLY A 482 -3.21 22.88 30.90
C GLY A 482 -2.39 24.18 30.92
N GLY A 483 -1.34 24.23 31.75
CA GLY A 483 -0.42 25.37 31.82
C GLY A 483 0.77 25.30 30.85
N GLN A 484 0.97 24.18 30.16
CA GLN A 484 2.09 23.99 29.23
C GLN A 484 1.72 24.53 27.85
N ARG A 485 2.68 25.22 27.23
CA ARG A 485 2.55 25.80 25.89
C ARG A 485 3.80 25.51 25.10
N VAL A 486 3.66 24.81 23.98
CA VAL A 486 4.79 24.42 23.13
C VAL A 486 4.59 24.99 21.74
N ARG A 487 5.50 25.88 21.33
CA ARG A 487 5.45 26.57 20.05
C ARG A 487 6.31 25.85 19.01
N VAL A 488 5.75 25.60 17.83
CA VAL A 488 6.45 25.11 16.64
C VAL A 488 6.54 26.26 15.62
N PRO A 489 7.74 26.81 15.35
CA PRO A 489 7.92 27.85 14.35
C PRO A 489 7.57 27.36 12.95
N VAL A 490 6.92 28.23 12.16
CA VAL A 490 6.54 27.98 10.77
C VAL A 490 7.13 29.06 9.88
N THR A 491 7.85 28.65 8.83
CA THR A 491 8.35 29.51 7.76
C THR A 491 7.71 29.09 6.44
N LEU A 492 7.04 30.04 5.77
CA LEU A 492 6.43 29.86 4.46
C LEU A 492 7.11 30.75 3.43
N LYS A 493 7.64 30.17 2.36
CA LYS A 493 8.06 30.91 1.16
C LYS A 493 6.92 30.96 0.15
N VAL A 494 6.34 32.14 -0.06
CA VAL A 494 5.38 32.40 -1.13
C VAL A 494 6.13 32.67 -2.44
N ARG A 495 5.96 31.77 -3.43
CA ARG A 495 6.58 31.85 -4.75
C ARG A 495 5.94 32.94 -5.64
N ASN A 496 6.73 33.52 -6.53
CA ASN A 496 6.34 34.60 -7.44
C ASN A 496 5.66 34.11 -8.73
N PHE A 497 4.78 33.12 -8.61
CA PHE A 497 3.87 32.70 -9.67
C PHE A 497 2.54 32.26 -9.04
N THR A 498 1.53 32.07 -9.87
CA THR A 498 0.17 31.79 -9.42
C THR A 498 -0.32 30.53 -10.12
N LEU A 499 -0.85 29.58 -9.37
CA LEU A 499 -1.47 28.39 -9.94
C LEU A 499 -2.74 28.74 -10.72
N PRO A 500 -3.11 27.97 -11.75
CA PRO A 500 -4.37 28.18 -12.43
C PRO A 500 -5.57 27.95 -11.47
N VAL A 501 -6.69 28.61 -11.77
CA VAL A 501 -7.95 28.40 -11.01
C VAL A 501 -8.48 27.00 -11.30
N ARG A 502 -8.58 26.66 -12.59
CA ARG A 502 -8.86 25.32 -13.08
C ARG A 502 -7.60 24.46 -13.00
N ALA A 503 -7.67 23.30 -12.34
CA ALA A 503 -6.56 22.35 -12.34
C ALA A 503 -6.25 21.86 -13.76
N SER A 504 -4.97 21.70 -14.09
CA SER A 504 -4.54 21.29 -15.42
C SER A 504 -4.74 19.78 -15.67
N LEU A 505 -4.64 18.96 -14.61
CA LEU A 505 -4.94 17.52 -14.67
C LEU A 505 -6.44 17.30 -14.42
N LYS A 506 -7.11 16.54 -15.31
CA LYS A 506 -8.53 16.23 -15.15
C LYS A 506 -8.74 15.17 -14.07
N MET A 507 -9.61 15.45 -13.11
CA MET A 507 -9.84 14.61 -11.95
C MET A 507 -11.31 14.15 -11.88
N ALA A 508 -11.55 12.87 -12.21
CA ALA A 508 -12.86 12.23 -12.18
C ALA A 508 -12.99 11.33 -10.93
N PHE A 509 -13.09 11.93 -9.75
CA PHE A 509 -13.22 11.24 -8.47
C PHE A 509 -14.67 11.34 -8.00
N SER A 510 -15.46 10.27 -8.16
CA SER A 510 -16.91 10.36 -7.98
C SER A 510 -17.35 10.46 -6.52
N PHE A 511 -18.22 11.41 -6.20
CA PHE A 511 -18.85 11.53 -4.89
C PHE A 511 -20.31 11.09 -4.95
N PHE A 512 -20.70 10.11 -4.14
CA PHE A 512 -22.07 9.61 -4.14
C PHE A 512 -22.92 10.37 -3.12
N GLU A 513 -23.66 11.39 -3.59
CA GLU A 513 -24.62 12.16 -2.78
C GLU A 513 -25.65 11.27 -2.06
N GLY A 514 -25.97 10.09 -2.62
CA GLY A 514 -26.86 9.12 -1.98
C GLY A 514 -26.32 8.57 -0.65
N ASN A 515 -25.01 8.38 -0.52
CA ASN A 515 -24.39 7.93 0.73
C ASN A 515 -24.42 9.05 1.78
N TYR A 516 -24.14 10.28 1.36
CA TYR A 516 -24.25 11.46 2.20
C TYR A 516 -25.68 11.65 2.74
N ARG A 517 -26.69 11.60 1.87
CA ARG A 517 -28.12 11.69 2.26
C ARG A 517 -28.51 10.63 3.29
N LYS A 518 -28.10 9.38 3.07
CA LYS A 518 -28.40 8.26 3.99
C LYS A 518 -27.76 8.46 5.35
N TRP A 519 -26.51 8.93 5.39
CA TRP A 519 -25.79 9.19 6.63
C TRP A 519 -26.54 10.25 7.47
N TYR A 520 -26.75 11.44 6.90
CA TYR A 520 -27.36 12.59 7.56
C TYR A 520 -28.90 12.60 7.54
N LYS A 521 -29.54 11.48 7.16
CA LYS A 521 -31.00 11.31 7.15
C LYS A 521 -31.74 12.36 6.31
N HIS A 522 -31.16 12.82 5.21
CA HIS A 522 -31.79 13.75 4.28
C HIS A 522 -32.58 13.02 3.18
N SER A 523 -33.80 13.43 2.91
CA SER A 523 -34.60 12.92 1.77
C SER A 523 -34.05 13.41 0.42
N SER A 524 -33.65 14.67 0.38
CA SER A 524 -33.01 15.35 -0.76
C SER A 524 -31.96 16.35 -0.24
N LEU A 525 -31.04 16.77 -1.10
CA LEU A 525 -30.09 17.83 -0.75
C LEU A 525 -30.66 19.19 -1.13
N THR A 526 -30.50 20.16 -0.24
CA THR A 526 -30.75 21.56 -0.57
C THR A 526 -29.65 22.07 -1.51
N GLU A 527 -29.92 23.18 -2.20
CA GLU A 527 -28.90 23.79 -3.06
C GLU A 527 -27.66 24.20 -2.27
N GLU A 528 -27.83 24.71 -1.05
CA GLU A 528 -26.73 25.09 -0.14
C GLU A 528 -25.87 23.88 0.24
N GLN A 529 -26.50 22.74 0.51
CA GLN A 529 -25.77 21.50 0.79
C GLN A 529 -25.01 21.00 -0.44
N GLN A 530 -25.60 21.05 -1.63
CA GLN A 530 -24.90 20.70 -2.87
C GLN A 530 -23.74 21.66 -3.14
N ARG A 531 -23.96 22.96 -2.92
CA ARG A 531 -22.94 24.01 -3.06
C ARG A 531 -21.75 23.72 -2.15
N TYR A 532 -22.00 23.45 -0.87
CA TYR A 532 -20.97 23.07 0.09
C TYR A 532 -20.15 21.85 -0.36
N LEU A 533 -20.83 20.77 -0.79
CA LEU A 533 -20.15 19.57 -1.28
C LEU A 533 -19.27 19.86 -2.49
N TYR A 534 -19.76 20.70 -3.42
CA TYR A 534 -19.05 21.01 -4.65
C TYR A 534 -17.86 21.94 -4.39
N GLU A 535 -18.02 22.96 -3.55
CA GLU A 535 -16.92 23.84 -3.12
C GLU A 535 -15.85 23.06 -2.36
N PHE A 536 -16.24 22.07 -1.54
CA PHE A 536 -15.30 21.15 -0.91
C PHE A 536 -14.49 20.39 -1.97
N LEU A 537 -15.13 19.78 -2.98
CA LEU A 537 -14.40 19.02 -4.01
C LEU A 537 -13.49 19.92 -4.84
N LEU A 538 -13.96 21.12 -5.21
CA LEU A 538 -13.18 22.09 -5.98
C LEU A 538 -11.94 22.59 -5.22
N LYS A 539 -12.04 22.76 -3.89
CA LYS A 539 -10.89 23.04 -3.02
C LYS A 539 -9.79 21.97 -3.11
N TYR A 540 -10.16 20.71 -3.35
CA TYR A 540 -9.22 19.60 -3.58
C TYR A 540 -8.88 19.38 -5.05
N ARG A 541 -9.17 20.35 -5.93
CA ARG A 541 -8.92 20.26 -7.38
C ARG A 541 -9.68 19.10 -8.05
N ILE A 542 -10.78 18.66 -7.45
CA ILE A 542 -11.66 17.60 -7.98
C ILE A 542 -12.91 18.25 -8.56
N SER A 543 -13.19 17.99 -9.83
CA SER A 543 -14.47 18.41 -10.41
C SER A 543 -15.62 17.65 -9.74
N PRO A 544 -16.70 18.32 -9.27
CA PRO A 544 -17.85 17.64 -8.70
C PRO A 544 -18.44 16.65 -9.72
N ASN A 545 -18.41 15.36 -9.44
CA ASN A 545 -18.87 14.36 -10.39
C ASN A 545 -19.45 13.12 -9.72
N ASN A 546 -20.29 12.42 -10.48
CA ASN A 546 -20.66 11.03 -10.26
C ASN A 546 -20.84 10.39 -11.64
N ILE A 547 -19.85 9.61 -12.08
CA ILE A 547 -19.84 9.02 -13.43
C ILE A 547 -20.99 8.04 -13.69
N TYR A 548 -21.65 7.57 -12.63
CA TYR A 548 -22.79 6.65 -12.70
C TYR A 548 -24.15 7.37 -12.64
N ASP A 549 -24.15 8.69 -12.49
CA ASP A 549 -25.39 9.45 -12.44
C ASP A 549 -26.09 9.50 -13.81
N GLY A 550 -27.39 9.22 -13.82
CA GLY A 550 -28.19 9.16 -15.05
C GLY A 550 -28.95 10.44 -15.38
N SER A 551 -28.77 11.52 -14.62
CA SER A 551 -29.39 12.83 -14.88
C SER A 551 -28.90 13.45 -16.19
N GLU A 552 -29.44 14.58 -16.64
CA GLU A 552 -29.07 15.17 -17.94
C GLU A 552 -27.57 15.54 -18.03
N THR A 553 -27.04 16.17 -16.99
CA THR A 553 -25.61 16.43 -16.79
C THR A 553 -25.31 16.28 -15.31
N TYR A 554 -24.10 15.84 -14.98
CA TYR A 554 -23.61 15.89 -13.60
C TYR A 554 -22.29 16.67 -13.51
N PRO A 555 -22.24 17.79 -12.76
CA PRO A 555 -23.34 18.35 -11.97
C PRO A 555 -24.41 18.97 -12.88
N ALA A 556 -25.55 19.35 -12.29
CA ALA A 556 -26.61 20.00 -13.03
C ALA A 556 -26.13 21.32 -13.66
N ARG A 557 -26.63 21.66 -14.85
CA ARG A 557 -26.19 22.81 -15.68
C ARG A 557 -25.92 24.12 -14.93
N ARG A 558 -26.78 24.50 -13.99
CA ARG A 558 -26.60 25.73 -13.19
C ARG A 558 -25.25 25.75 -12.44
N PHE A 559 -24.79 24.60 -11.95
CA PHE A 559 -23.50 24.49 -11.27
C PHE A 559 -22.34 24.41 -12.26
N LEU A 560 -22.55 23.83 -13.44
CA LEU A 560 -21.57 23.89 -14.53
C LEU A 560 -21.32 25.35 -14.96
N GLU A 561 -22.38 26.15 -15.06
CA GLU A 561 -22.26 27.59 -15.35
C GLU A 561 -21.61 28.35 -14.19
N GLN A 562 -22.07 28.12 -12.96
CA GLN A 562 -21.53 28.77 -11.76
C GLN A 562 -20.04 28.52 -11.56
N TYR A 563 -19.58 27.29 -11.79
CA TYR A 563 -18.20 26.86 -11.54
C TYR A 563 -17.42 26.60 -12.83
N HIS A 564 -17.83 27.19 -13.95
CA HIS A 564 -17.25 26.92 -15.25
C HIS A 564 -15.72 27.13 -15.26
N ASP A 565 -15.21 28.14 -14.56
CA ASP A 565 -13.78 28.44 -14.46
C ASP A 565 -12.97 27.46 -13.61
N GLN A 566 -13.61 26.56 -12.86
CA GLN A 566 -12.94 25.62 -11.95
C GLN A 566 -13.12 24.16 -12.40
N ILE A 567 -14.23 23.84 -13.05
CA ILE A 567 -14.53 22.48 -13.52
C ILE A 567 -13.70 22.15 -14.77
N ASN A 568 -13.05 20.99 -14.76
CA ASN A 568 -12.30 20.44 -15.89
C ASN A 568 -12.79 19.05 -16.35
N PHE A 569 -13.82 18.51 -15.69
CA PHE A 569 -14.47 17.25 -16.02
C PHE A 569 -15.94 17.25 -15.58
N PHE A 570 -16.83 16.77 -16.44
CA PHE A 570 -18.22 16.44 -16.10
C PHE A 570 -18.76 15.38 -17.05
N THR A 571 -19.84 14.70 -16.65
CA THR A 571 -20.47 13.69 -17.50
C THR A 571 -21.79 14.17 -18.09
N TYR A 572 -22.06 13.71 -19.31
CA TYR A 572 -23.38 13.74 -19.92
C TYR A 572 -24.14 12.55 -19.35
N GLY A 573 -25.38 12.73 -18.94
CA GLY A 573 -26.28 11.60 -18.72
C GLY A 573 -27.52 11.69 -19.60
N GLY A 574 -28.65 11.17 -19.14
CA GLY A 574 -29.88 11.07 -19.93
C GLY A 574 -29.85 10.01 -21.06
N VAL A 575 -28.73 9.33 -21.22
CA VAL A 575 -28.48 8.24 -22.17
C VAL A 575 -28.08 6.97 -21.41
N PRO A 576 -29.01 6.29 -20.72
CA PRO A 576 -28.64 5.11 -19.96
C PRO A 576 -28.11 4.02 -20.89
N SER A 577 -27.19 3.19 -20.38
CA SER A 577 -26.73 1.99 -21.07
C SER A 577 -27.90 1.04 -21.36
N ALA A 578 -27.73 0.18 -22.35
CA ALA A 578 -28.69 -0.86 -22.69
C ALA A 578 -28.01 -2.22 -22.66
N LYS A 579 -28.63 -3.22 -22.04
CA LYS A 579 -28.12 -4.60 -22.06
C LYS A 579 -28.41 -5.33 -23.37
N LYS A 580 -29.42 -4.87 -24.11
CA LYS A 580 -29.87 -5.43 -25.39
C LYS A 580 -30.17 -4.28 -26.36
N PRO A 581 -30.11 -4.52 -27.68
CA PRO A 581 -30.53 -3.55 -28.67
C PRO A 581 -31.93 -2.98 -28.36
N LEU A 582 -32.06 -1.67 -28.50
CA LEU A 582 -33.26 -0.92 -28.20
C LEU A 582 -34.21 -0.88 -29.41
N PRO A 583 -35.53 -0.81 -29.18
CA PRO A 583 -36.48 -0.43 -30.22
C PRO A 583 -36.14 0.94 -30.81
N GLU A 584 -36.38 1.12 -32.10
CA GLU A 584 -36.01 2.33 -32.85
C GLU A 584 -36.52 3.62 -32.23
N ALA A 585 -37.79 3.66 -31.81
CA ALA A 585 -38.38 4.84 -31.17
C ALA A 585 -37.67 5.20 -29.84
N THR A 586 -37.26 4.19 -29.06
CA THR A 586 -36.52 4.40 -27.81
C THR A 586 -35.10 4.88 -28.07
N LEU A 587 -34.42 4.30 -29.07
CA LEU A 587 -33.09 4.73 -29.49
C LEU A 587 -33.10 6.18 -29.96
N LYS A 588 -34.04 6.54 -30.85
CA LYS A 588 -34.20 7.89 -31.37
C LYS A 588 -34.41 8.91 -30.25
N ALA A 589 -35.33 8.64 -29.32
CA ALA A 589 -35.59 9.52 -28.19
C ALA A 589 -34.37 9.68 -27.25
N ARG A 590 -33.53 8.65 -27.08
CA ARG A 590 -32.28 8.74 -26.31
C ARG A 590 -31.25 9.61 -27.02
N VAL A 591 -31.06 9.42 -28.33
CA VAL A 591 -30.12 10.20 -29.14
C VAL A 591 -30.52 11.68 -29.19
N GLU A 592 -31.80 11.99 -29.40
CA GLU A 592 -32.30 13.37 -29.42
C GLU A 592 -32.04 14.11 -28.10
N ARG A 593 -32.20 13.43 -26.95
CA ARG A 593 -31.83 14.00 -25.65
C ARG A 593 -30.33 14.26 -25.55
N ALA A 594 -29.50 13.30 -25.97
CA ALA A 594 -28.04 13.43 -25.94
C ALA A 594 -27.58 14.64 -26.78
N VAL A 595 -28.11 14.77 -28.01
CA VAL A 595 -27.81 15.87 -28.92
C VAL A 595 -28.16 17.21 -28.29
N LYS A 596 -29.33 17.31 -27.64
CA LYS A 596 -29.73 18.56 -26.97
C LYS A 596 -28.73 18.98 -25.87
N VAL A 597 -28.18 18.01 -25.12
CA VAL A 597 -27.13 18.28 -24.12
C VAL A 597 -25.85 18.70 -24.81
N HIS A 598 -25.43 17.96 -25.83
CA HIS A 598 -24.19 18.24 -26.56
C HIS A 598 -24.19 19.62 -27.21
N GLU A 599 -25.28 20.02 -27.89
CA GLU A 599 -25.41 21.36 -28.47
C GLU A 599 -25.34 22.46 -27.40
N TRP A 600 -25.94 22.25 -26.22
CA TRP A 600 -25.80 23.18 -25.10
C TRP A 600 -24.35 23.26 -24.58
N VAL A 601 -23.65 22.12 -24.49
CA VAL A 601 -22.22 22.07 -24.12
C VAL A 601 -21.36 22.85 -25.11
N LYS A 602 -21.66 22.75 -26.41
CA LYS A 602 -21.01 23.53 -27.48
C LYS A 602 -21.28 25.02 -27.34
N GLU A 603 -22.55 25.40 -27.17
CA GLU A 603 -22.96 26.80 -26.97
C GLU A 603 -22.25 27.44 -25.78
N LYS A 604 -22.00 26.68 -24.71
CA LYS A 604 -21.34 27.15 -23.49
C LYS A 604 -19.81 27.02 -23.51
N GLY A 605 -19.22 26.49 -24.58
CA GLY A 605 -17.77 26.29 -24.67
C GLY A 605 -17.22 25.27 -23.66
N LEU A 606 -18.02 24.29 -23.26
CA LEU A 606 -17.68 23.29 -22.24
C LEU A 606 -17.18 21.95 -22.82
N GLN A 607 -16.98 21.87 -24.14
CA GLN A 607 -16.68 20.62 -24.86
C GLN A 607 -15.45 19.88 -24.32
N GLU A 608 -14.40 20.62 -23.93
CA GLU A 608 -13.14 20.00 -23.46
C GLU A 608 -13.28 19.25 -22.13
N ALA A 609 -14.22 19.68 -21.29
CA ALA A 609 -14.49 19.11 -19.98
C ALA A 609 -15.62 18.05 -20.02
N GLY A 610 -16.34 17.94 -21.14
CA GLY A 610 -17.55 17.13 -21.26
C GLY A 610 -17.32 15.73 -21.81
N TYR A 611 -17.76 14.70 -21.07
CA TYR A 611 -17.60 13.29 -21.47
C TYR A 611 -18.92 12.52 -21.43
N VAL A 612 -19.11 11.62 -22.40
CA VAL A 612 -20.18 10.63 -22.41
C VAL A 612 -19.65 9.35 -21.77
N TYR A 613 -20.22 8.98 -20.63
CA TYR A 613 -19.94 7.72 -19.94
C TYR A 613 -21.18 6.83 -19.95
N LEU A 614 -21.12 5.69 -20.65
CA LEU A 614 -22.30 4.82 -20.83
C LEU A 614 -22.07 3.40 -20.33
N TYR A 615 -21.05 2.73 -20.88
CA TYR A 615 -20.81 1.32 -20.68
C TYR A 615 -19.55 1.13 -19.84
N ASP A 616 -19.74 0.61 -18.64
CA ASP A 616 -18.67 0.35 -17.69
C ASP A 616 -17.95 -0.96 -18.05
N GLU A 617 -16.63 -0.89 -18.21
CA GLU A 617 -15.74 -2.05 -18.31
C GLU A 617 -16.12 -3.11 -19.37
N LEU A 618 -16.46 -2.68 -20.61
CA LEU A 618 -16.83 -3.61 -21.71
C LEU A 618 -15.74 -4.66 -22.05
N GLY A 619 -14.49 -4.39 -21.69
CA GLY A 619 -13.40 -5.36 -21.82
C GLY A 619 -13.66 -6.64 -21.02
N PHE A 620 -14.32 -6.51 -19.87
CA PHE A 620 -14.62 -7.60 -18.94
C PHE A 620 -16.06 -8.12 -19.08
N PHE A 621 -17.02 -7.26 -19.43
CA PHE A 621 -18.44 -7.63 -19.55
C PHE A 621 -18.92 -7.47 -21.00
N SER A 622 -18.95 -8.58 -21.76
CA SER A 622 -19.30 -8.56 -23.19
C SER A 622 -20.81 -8.67 -23.48
N ASP A 623 -21.64 -8.97 -22.48
CA ASP A 623 -23.09 -9.15 -22.63
C ASP A 623 -23.82 -7.99 -23.36
N PRO A 624 -23.45 -6.70 -23.18
CA PRO A 624 -24.12 -5.60 -23.85
C PRO A 624 -23.51 -5.18 -25.19
N LEU A 625 -22.56 -5.92 -25.79
CA LEU A 625 -21.82 -5.46 -26.97
C LEU A 625 -22.70 -5.09 -28.17
N ASP A 626 -23.72 -5.88 -28.49
CA ASP A 626 -24.62 -5.58 -29.62
C ASP A 626 -25.44 -4.30 -29.36
N ALA A 627 -25.88 -4.11 -28.11
CA ALA A 627 -26.55 -2.90 -27.68
C ALA A 627 -25.60 -1.69 -27.74
N ALA A 628 -24.34 -1.87 -27.33
CA ALA A 628 -23.31 -0.85 -27.42
C ALA A 628 -23.06 -0.44 -28.86
N ARG A 629 -22.93 -1.38 -29.81
CA ARG A 629 -22.79 -1.07 -31.24
C ARG A 629 -23.95 -0.24 -31.76
N GLN A 630 -25.19 -0.64 -31.45
CA GLN A 630 -26.38 0.07 -31.92
C GLN A 630 -26.47 1.49 -31.33
N VAL A 631 -26.32 1.61 -30.01
CA VAL A 631 -26.47 2.90 -29.31
C VAL A 631 -25.31 3.84 -29.63
N MET A 632 -24.06 3.37 -29.50
CA MET A 632 -22.88 4.19 -29.77
C MET A 632 -22.79 4.59 -31.24
N GLY A 633 -23.14 3.69 -32.18
CA GLY A 633 -23.17 4.03 -33.61
C GLY A 633 -24.16 5.16 -33.93
N ALA A 634 -25.34 5.15 -33.29
CA ALA A 634 -26.32 6.23 -33.45
C ALA A 634 -25.84 7.55 -32.83
N LEU A 635 -25.18 7.49 -31.66
CA LEU A 635 -24.62 8.68 -31.00
C LEU A 635 -23.45 9.29 -31.77
N HIS A 636 -22.50 8.47 -32.26
CA HIS A 636 -21.38 8.92 -33.10
C HIS A 636 -21.86 9.63 -34.36
N LYS A 637 -22.91 9.12 -35.00
CA LYS A 637 -23.50 9.76 -36.17
C LYS A 637 -24.11 11.13 -35.84
N ALA A 638 -24.70 11.27 -34.65
CA ALA A 638 -25.41 12.47 -34.24
C ALA A 638 -24.51 13.53 -33.57
N MET A 639 -23.41 13.11 -32.95
CA MET A 639 -22.49 13.93 -32.15
C MET A 639 -21.04 13.48 -32.42
N PRO A 640 -20.52 13.65 -33.65
CA PRO A 640 -19.23 13.08 -34.06
C PRO A 640 -18.01 13.69 -33.34
N ASP A 641 -18.18 14.86 -32.72
CA ASP A 641 -17.18 15.60 -31.95
C ASP A 641 -17.32 15.38 -30.43
N ALA A 642 -18.20 14.48 -29.97
CA ALA A 642 -18.33 14.15 -28.55
C ALA A 642 -17.23 13.20 -28.06
N LYS A 643 -16.89 13.30 -26.77
CA LYS A 643 -15.91 12.44 -26.09
C LYS A 643 -16.61 11.25 -25.45
N PHE A 644 -16.46 10.05 -26.00
CA PHE A 644 -17.04 8.81 -25.53
C PHE A 644 -16.02 7.97 -24.77
N MET A 645 -16.20 7.87 -23.45
CA MET A 645 -15.27 7.21 -22.53
C MET A 645 -15.57 5.74 -22.31
N GLN A 646 -14.49 4.94 -22.24
CA GLN A 646 -14.51 3.55 -21.85
C GLN A 646 -13.43 3.26 -20.78
N THR A 647 -13.85 2.73 -19.62
CA THR A 647 -13.01 2.22 -18.54
C THR A 647 -12.47 0.83 -18.85
N SER A 648 -11.73 0.71 -19.95
CA SER A 648 -10.99 -0.51 -20.27
C SER A 648 -9.83 -0.21 -21.21
N PHE A 649 -8.98 -1.22 -21.45
CA PHE A 649 -7.98 -1.14 -22.50
C PHE A 649 -8.64 -1.26 -23.89
N PRO A 650 -8.13 -0.57 -24.93
CA PRO A 650 -8.63 -0.71 -26.30
C PRO A 650 -8.70 -2.17 -26.75
N ASP A 651 -9.87 -2.60 -27.22
CA ASP A 651 -10.13 -3.97 -27.66
C ASP A 651 -10.72 -3.96 -29.09
N PRO A 652 -10.20 -4.78 -30.03
CA PRO A 652 -10.69 -4.81 -31.41
C PRO A 652 -12.19 -5.03 -31.55
N ARG A 653 -12.84 -5.66 -30.56
CA ARG A 653 -14.29 -5.88 -30.56
C ARG A 653 -15.06 -4.56 -30.54
N PHE A 654 -14.55 -3.51 -29.89
CA PHE A 654 -15.30 -2.26 -29.67
C PHE A 654 -14.45 -0.99 -29.75
N GLU A 655 -13.19 -1.06 -30.18
CA GLU A 655 -12.29 0.10 -30.22
C GLU A 655 -12.76 1.23 -31.14
N THR A 656 -13.62 0.93 -32.12
CA THR A 656 -14.20 1.94 -33.01
C THR A 656 -15.40 2.68 -32.40
N LEU A 657 -15.86 2.28 -31.22
CA LEU A 657 -17.03 2.88 -30.55
C LEU A 657 -16.64 3.96 -29.54
N PHE A 658 -15.36 4.10 -29.20
CA PHE A 658 -14.88 5.00 -28.16
C PHE A 658 -13.63 5.75 -28.62
N ASN A 659 -13.53 7.01 -28.23
CA ASN A 659 -12.40 7.90 -28.50
C ASN A 659 -11.76 8.44 -27.21
N VAL A 660 -12.16 7.92 -26.04
CA VAL A 660 -11.51 8.16 -24.76
C VAL A 660 -11.30 6.83 -24.04
N TRP A 661 -10.03 6.51 -23.74
CA TRP A 661 -9.63 5.22 -23.19
C TRP A 661 -9.06 5.38 -21.79
N CYS A 662 -9.66 4.68 -20.82
CA CYS A 662 -9.27 4.75 -19.41
C CYS A 662 -8.89 3.34 -18.89
N PRO A 663 -7.72 2.80 -19.26
CA PRO A 663 -7.22 1.52 -18.72
C PRO A 663 -6.66 1.64 -17.29
N LEU A 664 -6.45 0.49 -16.63
CA LEU A 664 -5.75 0.40 -15.34
C LEU A 664 -4.28 0.85 -15.46
N PHE A 665 -3.71 1.39 -14.37
CA PHE A 665 -2.29 1.79 -14.29
C PHE A 665 -1.31 0.71 -14.79
N GLU A 666 -1.55 -0.56 -14.45
CA GLU A 666 -0.68 -1.67 -14.82
C GLU A 666 -0.55 -1.88 -16.34
N GLN A 667 -1.52 -1.41 -17.13
CA GLN A 667 -1.47 -1.53 -18.58
C GLN A 667 -0.33 -0.69 -19.17
N PHE A 668 0.14 0.33 -18.44
CA PHE A 668 1.25 1.19 -18.85
C PHE A 668 2.63 0.58 -18.55
N SER A 669 2.75 -0.53 -17.80
CA SER A 669 4.06 -1.19 -17.62
C SER A 669 4.41 -2.10 -18.81
N ILE A 670 3.42 -2.51 -19.59
CA ILE A 670 3.57 -3.44 -20.71
C ILE A 670 3.86 -2.67 -22.00
N ALA A 671 4.99 -2.96 -22.66
CA ALA A 671 5.48 -2.21 -23.81
C ALA A 671 4.50 -2.16 -24.99
N ASP A 672 3.94 -3.30 -25.40
CA ASP A 672 3.00 -3.38 -26.53
C ASP A 672 1.70 -2.63 -26.23
N ARG A 673 1.25 -2.67 -24.97
CA ARG A 673 0.06 -1.92 -24.53
C ARG A 673 0.30 -0.42 -24.55
N ARG A 674 1.47 0.04 -24.11
CA ARG A 674 1.87 1.45 -24.28
C ARG A 674 1.90 1.87 -25.75
N ALA A 675 2.44 1.02 -26.63
CA ALA A 675 2.49 1.31 -28.06
C ALA A 675 1.08 1.48 -28.65
N LYS A 676 0.12 0.63 -28.26
CA LYS A 676 -1.28 0.75 -28.67
C LYS A 676 -1.97 2.00 -28.12
N LEU A 677 -1.70 2.39 -26.88
CA LEU A 677 -2.25 3.64 -26.33
C LEU A 677 -1.68 4.87 -27.03
N GLU A 678 -0.39 4.84 -27.40
CA GLU A 678 0.24 5.88 -28.20
C GLU A 678 -0.29 5.92 -29.65
N GLU A 679 -0.63 4.77 -30.26
CA GLU A 679 -1.38 4.72 -31.52
C GLU A 679 -2.73 5.44 -31.37
N LYS A 680 -3.51 5.12 -30.34
CA LYS A 680 -4.80 5.79 -30.09
C LYS A 680 -4.66 7.28 -29.84
N ARG A 681 -3.61 7.70 -29.13
CA ARG A 681 -3.29 9.13 -28.96
C ARG A 681 -3.03 9.83 -30.29
N ARG A 682 -2.29 9.20 -31.22
CA ARG A 682 -2.04 9.75 -32.57
C ARG A 682 -3.29 9.80 -33.44
N GLU A 683 -4.26 8.93 -33.18
CA GLU A 683 -5.61 9.00 -33.78
C GLU A 683 -6.47 10.14 -33.18
N GLY A 684 -5.96 10.85 -32.17
CA GLY A 684 -6.66 11.96 -31.51
C GLY A 684 -7.54 11.52 -30.33
N HIS A 685 -7.33 10.32 -29.79
CA HIS A 685 -8.08 9.85 -28.62
C HIS A 685 -7.46 10.38 -27.32
N ASP A 686 -8.30 10.71 -26.35
CA ASP A 686 -7.86 11.05 -24.99
C ASP A 686 -7.48 9.75 -24.25
N ILE A 687 -6.34 9.74 -23.57
CA ILE A 687 -5.82 8.61 -22.82
C ILE A 687 -5.83 8.94 -21.33
N TRP A 688 -6.69 8.26 -20.60
CA TRP A 688 -6.87 8.37 -19.16
C TRP A 688 -6.27 7.14 -18.46
N TRP A 689 -6.33 7.12 -17.14
CA TRP A 689 -6.18 5.89 -16.36
C TRP A 689 -6.98 5.91 -15.07
N TYR A 690 -7.17 4.72 -14.49
CA TYR A 690 -7.86 4.56 -13.22
C TYR A 690 -7.23 3.48 -12.35
N ALA A 691 -7.58 3.53 -11.07
CA ALA A 691 -7.45 2.42 -10.13
C ALA A 691 -8.82 2.10 -9.53
N ALA A 692 -9.00 0.87 -9.07
CA ALA A 692 -10.16 0.43 -8.32
C ALA A 692 -9.72 -0.54 -7.21
N ASP A 693 -10.11 -1.81 -7.30
CA ASP A 693 -9.58 -2.91 -6.49
C ASP A 693 -8.20 -3.40 -6.97
N ASN A 694 -7.83 -3.04 -8.19
CA ASN A 694 -6.53 -3.24 -8.81
C ASN A 694 -6.01 -1.94 -9.46
N PRO A 695 -4.71 -1.84 -9.77
CA PRO A 695 -3.65 -2.80 -9.44
C PRO A 695 -3.15 -2.67 -8.00
N SER A 696 -2.40 -3.66 -7.54
CA SER A 696 -1.72 -3.67 -6.24
C SER A 696 -0.23 -3.30 -6.38
N LYS A 697 0.53 -3.23 -5.28
CA LYS A 697 1.98 -2.99 -5.37
C LYS A 697 2.64 -3.97 -6.35
N PRO A 698 3.60 -3.52 -7.19
CA PRO A 698 4.35 -2.26 -7.07
C PRO A 698 3.68 -1.00 -7.66
N TYR A 699 2.48 -1.07 -8.23
CA TYR A 699 1.77 0.09 -8.77
C TYR A 699 1.19 0.98 -7.65
N PRO A 700 1.06 2.30 -7.87
CA PRO A 700 0.38 3.17 -6.91
C PRO A 700 -1.12 2.84 -6.87
N ASN A 701 -1.73 3.00 -5.69
CA ASN A 701 -3.18 2.94 -5.51
C ASN A 701 -3.56 3.77 -4.27
N PHE A 702 -4.85 3.97 -4.07
CA PHE A 702 -5.42 4.86 -3.05
C PHE A 702 -5.85 4.12 -1.77
N PHE A 703 -5.42 2.87 -1.59
CA PHE A 703 -5.77 2.09 -0.41
C PHE A 703 -5.14 2.69 0.86
N LEU A 704 -5.85 2.55 1.98
CA LEU A 704 -5.34 2.95 3.29
C LEU A 704 -4.04 2.21 3.62
N ASP A 705 -3.89 0.96 3.18
CA ASP A 705 -2.71 0.14 3.41
C ASP A 705 -1.47 0.55 2.62
N HIS A 706 -1.64 1.29 1.52
CA HIS A 706 -0.52 1.77 0.71
C HIS A 706 0.16 2.99 1.37
N PRO A 707 1.45 3.27 1.07
CA PRO A 707 2.08 4.53 1.45
C PRO A 707 1.23 5.69 0.98
N VAL A 708 0.96 6.67 1.85
CA VAL A 708 0.12 7.82 1.49
C VAL A 708 0.71 8.66 0.34
N PHE A 709 2.04 8.60 0.17
CA PHE A 709 2.77 9.17 -0.96
C PHE A 709 2.29 8.66 -2.33
N ASP A 710 1.73 7.44 -2.42
CA ASP A 710 1.17 6.91 -3.65
C ASP A 710 0.09 7.85 -4.22
N CYS A 711 -0.69 8.51 -3.37
CA CYS A 711 -1.72 9.46 -3.79
C CYS A 711 -1.13 10.71 -4.48
N ARG A 712 0.07 11.15 -4.07
CA ARG A 712 0.74 12.34 -4.62
C ARG A 712 1.49 12.05 -5.92
N ILE A 713 2.22 10.93 -5.97
CA ILE A 713 3.09 10.59 -7.11
C ILE A 713 2.29 10.30 -8.41
N ILE A 714 1.01 9.91 -8.31
CA ILE A 714 0.16 9.60 -9.46
C ILE A 714 0.08 10.75 -10.46
N ALA A 715 0.06 12.01 -10.02
CA ALA A 715 0.03 13.15 -10.92
C ALA A 715 1.36 13.30 -11.69
N THR A 716 2.50 13.11 -11.02
CA THR A 716 3.83 13.08 -11.68
C THR A 716 3.93 11.93 -12.68
N LEU A 717 3.40 10.74 -12.35
CA LEU A 717 3.35 9.63 -13.29
C LEU A 717 2.42 9.94 -14.47
N SER A 718 1.31 10.66 -14.24
CA SER A 718 0.40 11.10 -15.31
C SER A 718 1.13 11.99 -16.31
N TRP A 719 2.02 12.86 -15.84
CA TRP A 719 2.90 13.66 -16.69
C TRP A 719 3.85 12.79 -17.53
N MET A 720 4.55 11.84 -16.91
CA MET A 720 5.49 10.94 -17.61
C MET A 720 4.84 10.18 -18.76
N TYR A 721 3.58 9.75 -18.58
CA TYR A 721 2.86 8.92 -19.54
C TYR A 721 1.92 9.70 -20.46
N LYS A 722 1.90 11.04 -20.37
CA LYS A 722 1.02 11.94 -21.13
C LYS A 722 -0.45 11.53 -21.01
N VAL A 723 -0.88 11.32 -19.76
CA VAL A 723 -2.25 10.95 -19.42
C VAL A 723 -3.09 12.23 -19.27
N ASP A 724 -4.27 12.24 -19.88
CA ASP A 724 -5.19 13.38 -19.96
C ASP A 724 -6.07 13.55 -18.72
N GLY A 725 -6.25 12.49 -17.93
CA GLY A 725 -7.02 12.52 -16.69
C GLY A 725 -6.92 11.26 -15.85
N VAL A 726 -7.27 11.40 -14.57
CA VAL A 726 -7.28 10.34 -13.56
C VAL A 726 -8.69 10.12 -13.07
N LEU A 727 -9.12 8.86 -13.08
CA LEU A 727 -10.44 8.46 -12.60
C LEU A 727 -10.34 7.61 -11.33
N TYR A 728 -11.23 7.88 -10.38
CA TYR A 728 -11.49 6.98 -9.25
C TYR A 728 -13.00 6.84 -9.04
N TRP A 729 -13.46 5.58 -9.04
CA TRP A 729 -14.87 5.23 -9.15
C TRP A 729 -15.74 5.73 -7.99
N CYS A 730 -15.18 5.98 -6.80
CA CYS A 730 -15.89 6.62 -5.68
C CYS A 730 -14.94 7.11 -4.58
N ILE A 731 -15.31 8.16 -3.86
CA ILE A 731 -14.56 8.68 -2.70
C ILE A 731 -15.31 8.63 -1.36
N ASN A 732 -16.54 8.10 -1.32
CA ASN A 732 -17.34 7.98 -0.09
C ASN A 732 -18.18 6.69 -0.05
N ARG A 733 -17.67 5.59 -0.61
CA ARG A 733 -18.40 4.32 -0.67
C ARG A 733 -18.50 3.64 0.69
N GLU A 734 -17.45 3.68 1.51
CA GLU A 734 -17.44 3.04 2.83
C GLU A 734 -18.52 3.55 3.77
N TRP A 735 -19.07 4.75 3.52
CA TRP A 735 -20.19 5.29 4.27
C TRP A 735 -21.42 4.37 4.21
N ALA A 736 -21.63 3.67 3.09
CA ALA A 736 -22.71 2.69 2.96
C ALA A 736 -22.48 1.47 3.87
N THR A 737 -21.24 1.04 4.06
CA THR A 737 -20.87 -0.04 4.99
C THR A 737 -21.03 0.40 6.45
N ASN A 738 -20.76 1.68 6.73
CA ASN A 738 -20.68 2.23 8.08
C ASN A 738 -21.95 2.95 8.52
N VAL A 739 -23.01 3.01 7.71
CA VAL A 739 -24.24 3.73 8.06
C VAL A 739 -24.88 3.24 9.36
N SER A 740 -24.67 1.96 9.73
CA SER A 740 -25.13 1.39 11.00
C SER A 740 -24.32 1.88 12.20
N GLU A 741 -23.10 2.36 11.99
CA GLU A 741 -22.19 2.84 13.03
C GLU A 741 -22.26 4.36 13.23
N LYS A 742 -23.11 5.06 12.46
CA LYS A 742 -23.12 6.53 12.44
C LYS A 742 -23.35 7.21 13.78
N GLU A 743 -24.16 6.62 14.66
CA GLU A 743 -24.46 7.18 15.99
C GLU A 743 -23.30 6.97 16.97
N ARG A 744 -22.32 6.14 16.59
CA ARG A 744 -21.07 5.92 17.33
C ARG A 744 -19.90 6.65 16.70
N TRP A 745 -20.01 7.14 15.48
CA TRP A 745 -18.93 7.84 14.80
C TRP A 745 -18.91 9.33 15.22
N PRO A 746 -17.73 9.92 15.53
CA PRO A 746 -16.40 9.37 15.27
C PRO A 746 -15.87 8.40 16.31
N GLU A 747 -16.33 8.39 17.56
CA GLU A 747 -15.69 7.68 18.68
C GLU A 747 -15.56 6.16 18.47
N GLY A 748 -16.50 5.56 17.76
CA GLY A 748 -16.60 4.14 17.46
C GLY A 748 -15.73 3.66 16.30
N GLU A 749 -15.91 2.39 15.97
CA GLU A 749 -15.15 1.72 14.91
C GLU A 749 -15.62 2.16 13.52
N TRP A 750 -14.66 2.37 12.62
CA TRP A 750 -14.89 2.48 11.19
C TRP A 750 -14.48 1.19 10.50
N LYS A 751 -15.39 0.59 9.75
CA LYS A 751 -15.11 -0.59 8.92
C LYS A 751 -14.45 -0.11 7.63
N PRO A 752 -13.16 -0.36 7.42
CA PRO A 752 -12.40 0.21 6.30
C PRO A 752 -12.61 -0.60 5.02
N TRP A 753 -13.77 -1.17 4.78
CA TRP A 753 -14.01 -2.07 3.65
C TRP A 753 -15.43 -1.91 3.10
N ILE A 754 -15.67 -2.48 1.92
CA ILE A 754 -16.96 -2.38 1.24
C ILE A 754 -17.53 -3.74 0.85
N TYR A 755 -18.82 -3.77 0.53
CA TYR A 755 -19.43 -4.85 -0.24
C TYR A 755 -19.44 -4.51 -1.73
N SER A 756 -19.01 -5.45 -2.58
CA SER A 756 -19.10 -5.33 -4.03
C SER A 756 -20.55 -5.18 -4.46
N VAL A 757 -20.83 -4.21 -5.35
CA VAL A 757 -22.19 -4.08 -5.94
C VAL A 757 -22.54 -5.24 -6.86
N PHE A 758 -21.54 -5.90 -7.43
CA PHE A 758 -21.74 -6.95 -8.42
C PHE A 758 -21.96 -8.31 -7.77
N SER A 759 -21.12 -8.66 -6.79
CA SER A 759 -21.14 -9.98 -6.15
C SER A 759 -21.86 -10.01 -4.80
N GLY A 760 -22.11 -8.85 -4.18
CA GLY A 760 -22.62 -8.75 -2.80
C GLY A 760 -21.63 -9.22 -1.73
N LYS A 761 -20.42 -9.66 -2.12
CA LYS A 761 -19.39 -10.12 -1.18
C LYS A 761 -18.54 -8.96 -0.67
N ARG A 762 -17.99 -9.12 0.52
CA ARG A 762 -17.00 -8.19 1.08
C ARG A 762 -15.77 -8.16 0.20
N VAL A 763 -15.29 -6.95 -0.09
CA VAL A 763 -13.98 -6.70 -0.70
C VAL A 763 -12.97 -6.45 0.41
N TYR A 764 -11.83 -7.14 0.38
CA TYR A 764 -10.83 -7.11 1.44
C TYR A 764 -9.70 -6.14 1.08
N LYS A 765 -10.02 -4.88 0.84
CA LYS A 765 -9.06 -3.80 0.54
C LYS A 765 -9.36 -2.63 1.47
N ASN A 766 -8.42 -2.22 2.34
CA ASN A 766 -8.73 -1.19 3.31
C ASN A 766 -8.76 0.20 2.66
N GLY A 767 -9.77 1.03 2.98
CA GLY A 767 -9.88 2.41 2.47
C GLY A 767 -10.37 2.50 1.01
N MET A 768 -10.73 1.38 0.39
CA MET A 768 -11.11 1.35 -1.01
C MET A 768 -12.44 2.08 -1.25
N GLY A 769 -12.39 3.08 -2.12
CA GLY A 769 -13.55 3.90 -2.44
C GLY A 769 -13.86 4.96 -1.37
N ASN A 770 -12.91 5.33 -0.51
CA ASN A 770 -13.12 6.31 0.55
C ASN A 770 -11.94 7.28 0.69
N PHE A 771 -12.19 8.58 0.62
CA PHE A 771 -11.22 9.67 0.87
C PHE A 771 -11.74 10.72 1.84
N VAL A 772 -13.04 10.69 2.14
CA VAL A 772 -13.71 11.62 3.04
C VAL A 772 -14.48 10.84 4.09
N TYR A 773 -14.56 11.40 5.28
CA TYR A 773 -15.31 10.85 6.39
C TYR A 773 -16.46 11.79 6.77
N PRO A 774 -17.54 11.27 7.39
CA PRO A 774 -18.62 12.13 7.87
C PRO A 774 -18.18 12.98 9.05
N GLY A 775 -18.39 14.28 9.00
CA GLY A 775 -18.19 15.21 10.11
C GLY A 775 -19.51 15.66 10.75
N PRO A 776 -19.44 16.43 11.86
CA PRO A 776 -20.62 17.03 12.48
C PRO A 776 -21.35 17.97 11.50
N ASP A 777 -22.66 18.10 11.68
CA ASP A 777 -23.53 19.05 10.97
C ASP A 777 -23.48 18.98 9.43
N GLY A 778 -23.18 17.81 8.86
CA GLY A 778 -23.08 17.63 7.40
C GLY A 778 -21.71 17.97 6.82
N ARG A 779 -20.72 18.31 7.65
CA ARG A 779 -19.36 18.61 7.16
C ARG A 779 -18.67 17.35 6.64
N LEU A 780 -17.76 17.52 5.69
CA LEU A 780 -16.84 16.47 5.24
C LEU A 780 -15.51 16.61 5.97
N LEU A 781 -15.03 15.52 6.56
CA LEU A 781 -13.70 15.41 7.13
C LEU A 781 -12.75 14.82 6.08
N PRO A 782 -11.67 15.52 5.68
CA PRO A 782 -10.75 15.00 4.68
C PRO A 782 -9.88 13.86 5.23
N SER A 783 -9.32 13.06 4.34
CA SER A 783 -8.27 12.09 4.69
C SER A 783 -6.88 12.64 4.38
N LEU A 784 -5.85 12.10 5.03
CA LEU A 784 -4.46 12.38 4.67
C LEU A 784 -4.14 11.96 3.21
N ARG A 785 -4.82 10.92 2.72
CA ARG A 785 -4.78 10.52 1.30
C ARG A 785 -5.33 11.59 0.37
N LEU A 786 -6.38 12.32 0.78
CA LEU A 786 -6.97 13.39 -0.01
C LEU A 786 -6.07 14.63 -0.08
N GLU A 787 -5.39 14.96 1.02
CA GLU A 787 -4.36 16.01 1.03
C GLU A 787 -3.25 15.71 0.02
N ASN A 788 -2.68 14.51 0.09
CA ASN A 788 -1.59 14.11 -0.81
C ASN A 788 -2.04 14.06 -2.27
N LEU A 789 -3.31 13.70 -2.55
CA LEU A 789 -3.87 13.77 -3.89
C LEU A 789 -3.91 15.21 -4.41
N ARG A 790 -4.37 16.18 -3.60
CA ARG A 790 -4.41 17.59 -3.99
C ARG A 790 -3.00 18.12 -4.24
N ASP A 791 -2.07 17.87 -3.32
CA ASP A 791 -0.68 18.30 -3.47
C ASP A 791 -0.08 17.77 -4.79
N GLY A 792 -0.41 16.54 -5.18
CA GLY A 792 0.03 15.97 -6.47
C GLY A 792 -0.58 16.68 -7.67
N VAL A 793 -1.87 17.02 -7.63
CA VAL A 793 -2.54 17.78 -8.70
C VAL A 793 -1.94 19.18 -8.83
N GLU A 794 -1.61 19.82 -7.70
CA GLU A 794 -0.95 21.14 -7.70
C GLU A 794 0.49 21.04 -8.20
N ASP A 795 1.25 19.98 -7.85
CA ASP A 795 2.56 19.69 -8.45
C ASP A 795 2.49 19.55 -9.99
N TYR A 796 1.39 19.01 -10.52
CA TYR A 796 1.17 18.93 -11.97
C TYR A 796 0.98 20.31 -12.61
N ASP A 797 0.34 21.26 -11.91
CA ASP A 797 0.19 22.64 -12.41
C ASP A 797 1.56 23.32 -12.55
N TYR A 798 2.54 23.02 -11.68
CA TYR A 798 3.92 23.51 -11.83
C TYR A 798 4.53 23.01 -13.16
N LEU A 799 4.32 21.74 -13.51
CA LEU A 799 4.81 21.16 -14.76
C LEU A 799 4.18 21.85 -15.99
N CYS A 800 2.87 22.12 -15.95
CA CYS A 800 2.19 22.86 -17.01
C CYS A 800 2.71 24.29 -17.13
N LEU A 801 2.88 25.01 -16.01
CA LEU A 801 3.41 26.38 -16.02
C LEU A 801 4.84 26.43 -16.59
N LEU A 802 5.70 25.48 -16.24
CA LEU A 802 7.06 25.40 -16.77
C LEU A 802 7.05 25.09 -18.28
N ARG A 803 6.25 24.11 -18.73
CA ARG A 803 6.08 23.79 -20.15
C ARG A 803 5.66 25.02 -20.95
N ASP A 804 4.67 25.77 -20.47
CA ASP A 804 4.15 26.94 -21.17
C ASP A 804 5.18 28.08 -21.19
N GLY A 805 6.00 28.22 -20.13
CA GLY A 805 7.14 29.13 -20.10
C GLY A 805 8.22 28.77 -21.13
N ILE A 806 8.56 27.48 -21.24
CA ILE A 806 9.51 26.94 -22.22
C ILE A 806 9.02 27.22 -23.65
N GLU A 807 7.75 26.98 -23.92
CA GLU A 807 7.18 27.21 -25.26
C GLU A 807 7.23 28.69 -25.66
N LYS A 808 6.91 29.59 -24.73
CA LYS A 808 7.06 31.03 -24.96
C LYS A 808 8.50 31.43 -25.23
N LEU A 809 9.46 30.92 -24.44
CA LEU A 809 10.88 31.19 -24.65
C LEU A 809 11.36 30.68 -26.02
N ARG A 810 10.89 29.50 -26.44
CA ARG A 810 11.20 28.92 -27.75
C ARG A 810 10.68 29.80 -28.90
N GLN A 811 9.49 30.37 -28.75
CA GLN A 811 8.90 31.27 -29.76
C GLN A 811 9.65 32.60 -29.86
N GLN A 812 10.24 33.08 -28.76
CA GLN A 812 11.04 34.31 -28.73
C GLN A 812 12.45 34.11 -29.30
N ASN A 813 13.01 32.90 -29.21
CA ASN A 813 14.35 32.53 -29.68
C ASN A 813 15.49 33.36 -29.05
N ASP A 814 15.31 33.81 -27.80
CA ASP A 814 16.20 34.78 -27.15
C ASP A 814 17.37 34.13 -26.39
N ASN A 815 17.19 32.92 -25.83
CA ASN A 815 18.17 32.32 -24.92
C ASN A 815 18.21 30.77 -24.97
N PRO A 816 19.04 30.19 -25.85
CA PRO A 816 19.18 28.73 -25.99
C PRO A 816 19.66 28.01 -24.71
N ASP A 817 20.54 28.62 -23.92
CA ASP A 817 21.07 28.00 -22.70
C ASP A 817 20.00 27.88 -21.61
N LEU A 818 19.20 28.94 -21.43
CA LEU A 818 18.06 28.92 -20.50
C LEU A 818 17.00 27.93 -20.97
N LEU A 819 16.74 27.87 -22.28
CA LEU A 819 15.81 26.90 -22.87
C LEU A 819 16.26 25.47 -22.56
N ALA A 820 17.53 25.13 -22.81
CA ALA A 820 18.06 23.79 -22.53
C ALA A 820 18.00 23.43 -21.03
N ARG A 821 18.32 24.38 -20.14
CA ARG A 821 18.20 24.18 -18.68
C ARG A 821 16.75 23.94 -18.26
N ALA A 822 15.81 24.73 -18.78
CA ALA A 822 14.39 24.59 -18.46
C ALA A 822 13.83 23.25 -18.96
N GLU A 823 14.16 22.87 -20.19
CA GLU A 823 13.80 21.56 -20.76
C GLU A 823 14.36 20.40 -19.92
N ALA A 824 15.59 20.50 -19.43
CA ALA A 824 16.18 19.48 -18.57
C ALA A 824 15.47 19.37 -17.21
N VAL A 825 15.04 20.50 -16.61
CA VAL A 825 14.31 20.50 -15.33
C VAL A 825 12.90 19.91 -15.47
N LEU A 826 12.25 20.07 -16.62
CA LEU A 826 10.91 19.53 -16.90
C LEU A 826 10.88 17.99 -17.00
N VAL A 827 12.03 17.35 -17.22
CA VAL A 827 12.14 15.88 -17.26
C VAL A 827 12.08 15.32 -15.85
N VAL A 828 11.17 14.36 -15.62
CA VAL A 828 11.06 13.66 -14.33
C VAL A 828 12.36 12.89 -14.07
N PRO A 829 13.07 13.16 -12.97
CA PRO A 829 14.34 12.50 -12.70
C PRO A 829 14.12 11.04 -12.27
N PRO A 830 15.03 10.10 -12.61
CA PRO A 830 14.97 8.71 -12.17
C PRO A 830 14.95 8.50 -10.65
N SER A 831 15.38 9.50 -9.88
CA SER A 831 15.27 9.50 -8.41
C SER A 831 13.85 9.73 -7.90
N VAL A 832 12.94 10.24 -8.75
CA VAL A 832 11.51 10.42 -8.44
C VAL A 832 10.73 9.25 -9.01
N ALA A 833 10.87 8.99 -10.30
CA ALA A 833 10.21 7.87 -10.97
C ALA A 833 10.95 7.43 -12.24
N ARG A 834 10.98 6.12 -12.48
CA ARG A 834 11.48 5.49 -13.71
C ARG A 834 10.36 4.88 -14.54
N ALA A 835 9.31 4.37 -13.89
CA ALA A 835 8.14 3.79 -14.52
C ALA A 835 6.91 3.84 -13.60
N VAL A 836 5.72 3.52 -14.12
CA VAL A 836 4.47 3.44 -13.36
C VAL A 836 4.54 2.46 -12.18
N ASN A 837 5.47 1.50 -12.22
CA ASN A 837 5.73 0.49 -11.18
C ASN A 837 7.14 0.59 -10.58
N ASP A 838 7.90 1.64 -10.88
CA ASP A 838 9.23 1.90 -10.31
C ASP A 838 9.34 3.40 -10.02
N TYR A 839 9.02 3.78 -8.79
CA TYR A 839 9.06 5.15 -8.28
C TYR A 839 9.60 5.17 -6.85
N ALA A 840 10.07 6.34 -6.43
CA ALA A 840 10.67 6.52 -5.11
C ALA A 840 9.69 6.19 -3.99
N SER A 841 10.19 5.51 -2.95
CA SER A 841 9.48 5.37 -1.67
C SER A 841 9.65 6.59 -0.77
N ASP A 842 10.75 7.35 -0.93
CA ASP A 842 11.03 8.58 -0.20
C ASP A 842 10.46 9.81 -0.94
N PRO A 843 9.47 10.53 -0.36
CA PRO A 843 8.89 11.74 -0.93
C PRO A 843 9.90 12.88 -1.10
N SER A 844 11.03 12.88 -0.38
CA SER A 844 12.02 13.95 -0.42
C SER A 844 12.56 14.21 -1.83
N HIS A 845 12.64 13.16 -2.66
CA HIS A 845 13.06 13.27 -4.05
C HIS A 845 12.07 14.08 -4.90
N LEU A 846 10.76 13.89 -4.70
CA LEU A 846 9.73 14.66 -5.40
C LEU A 846 9.77 16.12 -4.95
N LEU A 847 9.83 16.36 -3.63
CA LEU A 847 9.86 17.72 -3.08
C LEU A 847 11.08 18.51 -3.57
N ALA A 848 12.27 17.89 -3.57
CA ALA A 848 13.48 18.53 -4.08
C ALA A 848 13.40 18.84 -5.59
N TRP A 849 12.70 18.01 -6.38
CA TRP A 849 12.47 18.30 -7.80
C TRP A 849 11.42 19.40 -7.99
N ARG A 850 10.35 19.40 -7.20
CA ARG A 850 9.34 20.46 -7.17
C ARG A 850 9.94 21.83 -6.89
N THR A 851 10.86 21.94 -5.92
CA THR A 851 11.59 23.20 -5.67
C THR A 851 12.37 23.67 -6.91
N ARG A 852 13.02 22.75 -7.65
CA ARG A 852 13.72 23.09 -8.90
C ARG A 852 12.75 23.54 -10.01
N LEU A 853 11.56 22.93 -10.10
CA LEU A 853 10.51 23.37 -11.02
C LEU A 853 10.11 24.82 -10.68
N ALA A 854 9.84 25.11 -9.41
CA ALA A 854 9.46 26.43 -8.92
C ALA A 854 10.54 27.49 -9.23
N ASP A 855 11.80 27.18 -8.93
CA ASP A 855 12.93 28.08 -9.20
C ASP A 855 13.06 28.41 -10.70
N MET A 856 12.86 27.41 -11.57
CA MET A 856 12.92 27.60 -13.02
C MET A 856 11.73 28.41 -13.56
N ILE A 857 10.51 28.21 -13.02
CA ILE A 857 9.34 29.02 -13.38
C ILE A 857 9.60 30.50 -13.06
N GLU A 858 10.16 30.80 -11.90
CA GLU A 858 10.52 32.17 -11.50
C GLU A 858 11.63 32.76 -12.38
N GLU A 859 12.65 31.96 -12.73
CA GLU A 859 13.74 32.39 -13.63
C GLU A 859 13.21 32.75 -15.04
N LEU A 860 12.31 31.95 -15.60
CA LEU A 860 11.65 32.24 -16.88
C LEU A 860 10.76 33.49 -16.82
N ALA A 861 10.15 33.77 -15.67
CA ALA A 861 9.31 34.95 -15.48
C ALA A 861 10.12 36.26 -15.31
N ALA A 862 11.28 36.20 -14.65
CA ALA A 862 12.12 37.37 -14.37
C ALA A 862 12.86 37.95 -15.59
N LYS A 863 12.87 37.22 -16.72
CA LYS A 863 13.45 37.66 -17.99
C LYS A 863 12.45 38.31 -18.95
N ARG A 864 11.19 38.44 -18.53
CA ARG A 864 10.19 39.31 -19.15
C ARG A 864 10.38 40.74 -18.66
#